data_AF-A0A3R7NDL8-F1
#
_entry.id   AF-A0A3R7NDL8-F1
#
_cell.length_a   1.000
_cell.length_b   1.000
_cell.length_c   1.000
_cell.angle_alpha   90.00
_cell.angle_beta   90.00
_cell.angle_gamma   90.00
#
_symmetry.space_group_name_H-M   'P 1'
#
loop_
_entity.id
_entity.type
_entity.pdbx_description
1 polymer ?
#
loop_
_entity_poly.entity_id
_entity_poly.type
_entity_poly.pdbx_seq_one_letter_code
_entity_poly.pdbx_strand_id
1 'polypeptide(L)'
;MSAGCLSLLFWWSSITLANLSLPEFSVDVPSMGTVSNLSCAAIGIGATNWTLNSTYWSAATTELSDVKCSVQLDPFFSSSRLFGHAQLPPVHLTATKSVDDTCHNNGAVLDQCIFNVSVQSLLLQPPDEIVQSVLDDLIGTIGDQVSQGICVAGLPPFLGQLKNQTVYPPAPPPPLVEGATPLGDLALARGVVKAINKAPAFLGIQTNASILAGTTLRLGLTFTNGVHLKFDGPAALKDSLEKVEGLFAMMGLQEAFNDITQHLPVVENGFVELNIPQTFHLSAEVAFNDFRCDKHGENCSVPISNGVTVQNIRVENLGEYDHIVINNLGPLLSQLLGKMLGYMMSYGVVKDSRAYLPDVKKSEYSTTPSTPLLVSMIVIGVALILATAAMSVWRYRRNVVTTREGDPISLKRVLLEDTALMTMTVLAAIGFTWSNVTTAASLFLGEDFPLMSFSLMDSTRNMYRARVYVFAVLVFAFSGVYPYIKLVFIVICTLFLQKPELVALRLVDYFGKFSFLDSCGMLLMVSGLQLEGVASVELHPGFYFFLAATALSIFIGNYATTIWRRNTSLRKKGMLKGPVACDVPEAQPNERDEGKQRNWWAMLWSKDMLLRLANTTFIFVCVILCWVVPCVRYTVKGMASVIMPEDRSMTLWEISVTNIFFLIVCIFTILIAPVLYALMYPRWYVLASWSAADALLLACVAGLYQIEQFVRYMLGDKMRDIYGAGATLLWPLIPLLISAVWQWVLAAEHTFKLRRHVRQWLAARKASQSSEPL
;
A
#
# COMPACT_ATOMS: atom_id res chain seq x y z
N MET A 1 46.11 -3.03 6.87
CA MET A 1 44.72 -3.15 7.35
C MET A 1 43.94 -3.79 6.22
N SER A 2 43.79 -5.12 6.27
CA SER A 2 43.12 -5.90 5.22
C SER A 2 41.62 -5.61 5.27
N ALA A 3 41.20 -4.61 4.51
CA ALA A 3 39.80 -4.40 4.23
C ALA A 3 39.29 -5.57 3.38
N GLY A 4 38.17 -6.20 3.80
CA GLY A 4 37.22 -6.68 2.81
C GLY A 4 36.67 -8.10 2.89
N CYS A 5 36.90 -8.93 3.91
CA CYS A 5 36.28 -10.27 3.96
C CYS A 5 35.37 -10.47 5.17
N LEU A 6 34.47 -11.46 5.10
CA LEU A 6 33.56 -11.80 6.19
C LEU A 6 34.34 -12.00 7.50
N SER A 7 33.89 -11.31 8.55
CA SER A 7 34.34 -11.54 9.92
C SER A 7 33.13 -11.80 10.81
N LEU A 8 33.25 -12.81 11.67
CA LEU A 8 32.25 -13.20 12.66
C LEU A 8 32.95 -13.24 14.02
N LEU A 9 32.47 -12.45 14.95
CA LEU A 9 32.84 -12.54 16.36
C LEU A 9 31.61 -13.06 17.09
N PHE A 10 31.79 -14.11 17.87
CA PHE A 10 30.72 -14.69 18.65
C PHE A 10 31.26 -14.92 20.06
N TRP A 11 30.56 -14.44 21.07
CA TRP A 11 30.91 -14.65 22.46
C TRP A 11 29.67 -14.98 23.28
N TRP A 12 29.82 -15.86 24.27
CA TRP A 12 28.77 -16.18 25.23
C TRP A 12 29.35 -16.45 26.61
N SER A 13 28.57 -16.19 27.67
CA SER A 13 28.97 -16.54 29.04
C SER A 13 28.65 -17.99 29.38
N SER A 14 27.51 -18.51 28.90
CA SER A 14 27.21 -19.94 29.01
C SER A 14 26.19 -20.33 27.94
N ILE A 15 26.33 -21.53 27.38
CA ILE A 15 25.34 -22.14 26.49
C ILE A 15 24.94 -23.48 27.07
N THR A 16 23.65 -23.68 27.28
CA THR A 16 23.12 -24.98 27.68
C THR A 16 22.28 -25.56 26.54
N LEU A 17 22.74 -26.69 25.99
CA LEU A 17 21.95 -27.52 25.08
C LEU A 17 21.30 -28.63 25.91
N ALA A 18 19.97 -28.71 25.88
CA ALA A 18 19.22 -29.75 26.57
C ALA A 18 18.58 -30.71 25.55
N ASN A 19 18.47 -31.99 25.92
CA ASN A 19 17.74 -33.01 25.16
C ASN A 19 18.22 -33.19 23.70
N LEU A 20 19.53 -33.22 23.46
CA LEU A 20 20.07 -33.52 22.14
C LEU A 20 20.00 -35.03 21.89
N SER A 21 19.23 -35.48 20.90
CA SER A 21 19.18 -36.89 20.50
C SER A 21 19.65 -37.07 19.06
N LEU A 22 20.60 -37.96 18.83
CA LEU A 22 21.07 -38.38 17.51
C LEU A 22 20.67 -39.86 17.29
N PRO A 23 19.43 -40.11 16.86
CA PRO A 23 18.90 -41.47 16.72
C PRO A 23 19.59 -42.29 15.62
N GLU A 24 20.20 -41.63 14.62
CA GLU A 24 20.94 -42.28 13.52
C GLU A 24 22.42 -42.53 13.83
N PHE A 25 22.89 -42.18 15.04
CA PHE A 25 24.27 -42.46 15.44
C PHE A 25 24.47 -43.97 15.63
N SER A 26 25.42 -44.54 14.89
CA SER A 26 25.85 -45.94 15.03
C SER A 26 27.35 -46.05 14.79
N VAL A 27 28.10 -46.55 15.77
CA VAL A 27 29.55 -46.77 15.66
C VAL A 27 29.90 -48.16 16.18
N ASP A 28 30.62 -48.92 15.37
CA ASP A 28 31.11 -50.24 15.74
C ASP A 28 32.41 -50.07 16.54
N VAL A 29 32.37 -50.38 17.83
CA VAL A 29 33.55 -50.33 18.70
C VAL A 29 34.16 -51.72 18.79
N PRO A 30 35.42 -51.92 18.34
CA PRO A 30 36.11 -53.19 18.49
C PRO A 30 36.08 -53.61 19.96
N SER A 31 35.66 -54.86 20.25
CA SER A 31 35.49 -55.46 21.59
C SER A 31 34.28 -55.03 22.45
N MET A 32 33.53 -53.98 22.11
CA MET A 32 32.37 -53.50 22.91
C MET A 32 31.01 -53.57 22.19
N GLY A 33 30.98 -53.93 20.90
CA GLY A 33 29.75 -54.03 20.12
C GLY A 33 29.36 -52.72 19.44
N THR A 34 28.12 -52.65 18.93
CA THR A 34 27.61 -51.47 18.23
C THR A 34 27.04 -50.47 19.23
N VAL A 35 27.58 -49.25 19.24
CA VAL A 35 27.08 -48.13 20.03
C VAL A 35 26.06 -47.38 19.18
N SER A 36 24.80 -47.34 19.62
CA SER A 36 23.71 -46.71 18.88
C SER A 36 22.97 -45.66 19.73
N ASN A 37 22.23 -44.77 19.07
CA ASN A 37 21.26 -43.86 19.71
C ASN A 37 21.86 -42.97 20.83
N LEU A 38 22.75 -42.05 20.43
CA LEU A 38 23.36 -41.08 21.35
C LEU A 38 22.31 -40.06 21.80
N SER A 39 22.10 -39.93 23.10
CA SER A 39 21.21 -38.94 23.71
C SER A 39 21.91 -38.19 24.84
N CYS A 40 22.07 -36.88 24.68
CA CYS A 40 22.65 -35.98 25.67
C CYS A 40 21.56 -35.19 26.41
N ALA A 41 21.47 -35.41 27.73
CA ALA A 41 20.48 -34.77 28.57
C ALA A 41 20.80 -33.28 28.75
N ALA A 42 22.08 -32.97 29.00
CA ALA A 42 22.56 -31.60 29.14
C ALA A 42 24.02 -31.50 28.67
N ILE A 43 24.28 -30.52 27.82
CA ILE A 43 25.62 -30.09 27.41
C ILE A 43 25.73 -28.62 27.81
N GLY A 44 26.43 -28.36 28.91
CA GLY A 44 26.76 -27.02 29.37
C GLY A 44 28.11 -26.61 28.82
N ILE A 45 28.12 -25.67 27.89
CA ILE A 45 29.33 -25.05 27.35
C ILE A 45 29.58 -23.77 28.14
N GLY A 46 30.70 -23.70 28.85
CA GLY A 46 31.11 -22.53 29.63
C GLY A 46 31.40 -21.31 28.74
N ALA A 47 31.84 -20.19 29.34
CA ALA A 47 32.07 -18.96 28.59
C ALA A 47 33.05 -19.16 27.43
N THR A 48 32.62 -18.88 26.19
CA THR A 48 33.49 -19.04 25.02
C THR A 48 33.55 -17.78 24.17
N ASN A 49 34.72 -17.57 23.56
CA ASN A 49 34.98 -16.52 22.60
C ASN A 49 35.43 -17.16 21.28
N TRP A 50 34.70 -16.86 20.22
CA TRP A 50 34.98 -17.31 18.87
C TRP A 50 35.25 -16.09 18.02
N THR A 51 36.41 -16.07 17.39
CA THR A 51 36.78 -15.02 16.45
C THR A 51 37.12 -15.64 15.10
N LEU A 52 36.30 -15.39 14.11
CA LEU A 52 36.53 -15.77 12.72
C LEU A 52 36.79 -14.49 11.95
N ASN A 53 38.04 -14.18 11.66
CA ASN A 53 38.42 -13.07 10.78
C ASN A 53 39.11 -13.63 9.53
N SER A 54 39.34 -12.80 8.52
CA SER A 54 40.01 -13.07 7.25
C SER A 54 41.41 -13.67 7.36
N THR A 55 42.11 -13.49 8.47
CA THR A 55 43.48 -14.02 8.66
C THR A 55 43.63 -14.96 9.85
N TYR A 56 42.60 -15.06 10.69
CA TYR A 56 42.71 -15.69 11.98
C TYR A 56 41.39 -16.32 12.40
N TRP A 57 41.48 -17.58 12.82
CA TRP A 57 40.40 -18.30 13.47
C TRP A 57 40.83 -18.62 14.90
N SER A 58 40.01 -18.23 15.89
CA SER A 58 40.14 -18.73 17.25
C SER A 58 38.82 -19.16 17.83
N ALA A 59 38.87 -20.22 18.62
CA ALA A 59 37.82 -20.65 19.52
C ALA A 59 38.47 -20.92 20.87
N ALA A 60 38.09 -20.13 21.87
CA ALA A 60 38.61 -20.23 23.22
C ALA A 60 37.46 -20.41 24.21
N THR A 61 37.46 -21.49 25.00
CA THR A 61 36.58 -21.63 26.16
C THR A 61 37.35 -21.22 27.40
N THR A 62 36.80 -20.31 28.20
CA THR A 62 37.45 -19.77 29.42
C THR A 62 37.00 -20.47 30.69
N GLU A 63 35.85 -21.13 30.64
CA GLU A 63 35.27 -21.89 31.74
C GLU A 63 35.12 -23.38 31.38
N LEU A 64 34.99 -24.21 32.41
CA LEU A 64 34.75 -25.65 32.28
C LEU A 64 33.40 -25.91 31.62
N SER A 65 33.39 -26.82 30.65
CA SER A 65 32.16 -27.30 30.01
C SER A 65 31.82 -28.71 30.52
N ASP A 66 30.54 -28.97 30.78
CA ASP A 66 30.02 -30.23 31.32
C ASP A 66 29.14 -30.92 30.26
N VAL A 67 29.43 -32.19 29.96
CA VAL A 67 28.72 -32.99 28.96
C VAL A 67 28.19 -34.26 29.62
N LYS A 68 26.86 -34.40 29.64
CA LYS A 68 26.17 -35.59 30.15
C LYS A 68 25.39 -36.26 29.03
N CYS A 69 25.92 -37.39 28.58
CA CYS A 69 25.34 -38.15 27.48
C CYS A 69 25.06 -39.60 27.87
N SER A 70 24.19 -40.23 27.11
CA SER A 70 23.85 -41.63 27.21
C SER A 70 23.90 -42.24 25.82
N VAL A 71 24.39 -43.47 25.72
CA VAL A 71 24.39 -44.25 24.48
C VAL A 71 23.79 -45.61 24.76
N GLN A 72 23.13 -46.19 23.75
CA GLN A 72 22.68 -47.56 23.81
C GLN A 72 23.81 -48.47 23.32
N LEU A 73 24.16 -49.46 24.13
CA LEU A 73 25.08 -50.52 23.79
C LEU A 73 24.25 -51.76 23.43
N ASP A 74 24.41 -52.23 22.20
CA ASP A 74 23.82 -53.49 21.77
C ASP A 74 24.93 -54.57 21.66
N PRO A 75 25.30 -55.25 22.77
CA PRO A 75 26.08 -56.47 22.71
C PRO A 75 25.17 -57.69 22.48
N PHE A 76 25.78 -58.81 22.06
CA PHE A 76 25.16 -60.10 21.68
C PHE A 76 24.07 -60.69 22.62
N PHE A 77 23.82 -60.15 23.83
CA PHE A 77 22.91 -60.77 24.82
C PHE A 77 21.94 -59.84 25.61
N SER A 78 22.06 -58.50 25.61
CA SER A 78 21.03 -57.57 26.17
C SER A 78 21.32 -56.10 25.87
N SER A 79 20.30 -55.29 25.54
CA SER A 79 20.47 -53.84 25.37
C SER A 79 20.78 -53.17 26.71
N SER A 80 21.93 -52.52 26.81
CA SER A 80 22.37 -51.77 27.99
C SER A 80 22.54 -50.30 27.64
N ARG A 81 22.37 -49.40 28.61
CA ARG A 81 22.59 -47.96 28.41
C ARG A 81 23.83 -47.53 29.18
N LEU A 82 24.75 -46.88 28.49
CA LEU A 82 25.95 -46.31 29.08
C LEU A 82 25.76 -44.81 29.24
N PHE A 83 25.81 -44.32 30.47
CA PHE A 83 25.80 -42.89 30.79
C PHE A 83 27.23 -42.40 30.96
N GLY A 84 27.64 -41.43 30.16
CA GLY A 84 28.92 -40.76 30.27
C GLY A 84 28.78 -39.34 30.79
N HIS A 85 29.61 -39.01 31.78
CA HIS A 85 29.83 -37.64 32.25
C HIS A 85 31.26 -37.25 31.91
N ALA A 86 31.42 -36.24 31.06
CA ALA A 86 32.71 -35.69 30.68
C ALA A 86 32.78 -34.20 31.00
N GLN A 87 33.95 -33.75 31.42
CA GLN A 87 34.28 -32.34 31.60
C GLN A 87 35.34 -31.94 30.60
N LEU A 88 35.13 -30.78 29.96
CA LEU A 88 36.10 -30.16 29.08
C LEU A 88 36.69 -28.94 29.80
N PRO A 89 37.95 -29.00 30.27
CA PRO A 89 38.69 -27.81 30.69
C PRO A 89 38.80 -26.76 29.57
N PRO A 90 39.25 -25.52 29.90
CA PRO A 90 39.46 -24.45 28.92
C PRO A 90 40.19 -24.91 27.66
N VAL A 91 39.51 -24.79 26.53
CA VAL A 91 39.97 -25.18 25.20
C VAL A 91 40.52 -23.94 24.51
N HIS A 92 41.66 -24.07 23.83
CA HIS A 92 42.22 -23.02 22.98
C HIS A 92 42.58 -23.61 21.62
N LEU A 93 41.79 -23.26 20.61
CA LEU A 93 42.02 -23.60 19.22
C LEU A 93 42.34 -22.30 18.47
N THR A 94 43.49 -22.23 17.82
CA THR A 94 43.87 -21.08 16.99
C THR A 94 44.48 -21.56 15.68
N ALA A 95 44.00 -21.02 14.57
CA ALA A 95 44.57 -21.25 13.26
C ALA A 95 44.75 -19.93 12.50
N THR A 96 45.90 -19.79 11.85
CA THR A 96 46.17 -18.70 10.92
C THR A 96 45.74 -19.13 9.53
N LYS A 97 45.12 -18.20 8.79
CA LYS A 97 44.74 -18.44 7.41
C LYS A 97 45.27 -17.33 6.50
N SER A 98 45.56 -17.73 5.28
CA SER A 98 45.94 -16.83 4.18
C SER A 98 44.80 -16.82 3.17
N VAL A 99 44.32 -15.63 2.85
CA VAL A 99 43.15 -15.43 2.00
C VAL A 99 43.54 -14.56 0.82
N ASP A 100 42.99 -14.85 -0.36
CA ASP A 100 43.20 -14.05 -1.57
C ASP A 100 42.31 -12.79 -1.62
N ASP A 101 42.45 -12.02 -2.70
CA ASP A 101 41.67 -10.79 -2.94
C ASP A 101 40.16 -11.06 -3.12
N THR A 102 39.76 -12.32 -3.34
CA THR A 102 38.37 -12.76 -3.50
C THR A 102 37.82 -13.48 -2.26
N CYS A 103 38.51 -13.36 -1.12
CA CYS A 103 38.11 -13.96 0.14
C CYS A 103 38.14 -15.51 0.17
N HIS A 104 38.91 -16.15 -0.70
CA HIS A 104 39.14 -17.60 -0.68
C HIS A 104 40.41 -17.97 0.09
N ASN A 105 40.31 -19.05 0.88
CA ASN A 105 41.44 -19.58 1.64
C ASN A 105 42.45 -20.28 0.73
N ASN A 106 43.69 -19.79 0.71
CA ASN A 106 44.81 -20.40 -0.02
C ASN A 106 45.60 -21.38 0.86
N GLY A 107 45.52 -21.23 2.17
CA GLY A 107 46.18 -22.10 3.14
C GLY A 107 45.83 -21.70 4.57
N ALA A 108 45.50 -22.71 5.38
CA ALA A 108 45.32 -22.58 6.82
C ALA A 108 46.36 -23.44 7.55
N VAL A 109 46.95 -22.89 8.60
CA VAL A 109 47.90 -23.58 9.48
C VAL A 109 47.32 -23.55 10.89
N LEU A 110 47.25 -24.72 11.52
CA LEU A 110 46.85 -24.83 12.91
C LEU A 110 48.03 -24.37 13.79
N ASP A 111 47.88 -23.25 14.49
CA ASP A 111 48.96 -22.69 15.32
C ASP A 111 48.99 -23.37 16.69
N GLN A 112 47.81 -23.55 17.29
CA GLN A 112 47.65 -24.11 18.63
C GLN A 112 46.35 -24.90 18.73
N CYS A 113 46.43 -26.11 19.29
CA CYS A 113 45.28 -26.95 19.60
C CYS A 113 45.45 -27.52 21.01
N ILE A 114 44.82 -26.85 21.98
CA ILE A 114 44.68 -27.35 23.34
C ILE A 114 43.23 -27.79 23.48
N PHE A 115 43.02 -29.10 23.36
CA PHE A 115 41.72 -29.73 23.56
C PHE A 115 41.93 -30.95 24.46
N ASN A 116 41.57 -30.81 25.73
CA ASN A 116 41.68 -31.89 26.71
C ASN A 116 40.27 -32.29 27.15
N VAL A 117 39.99 -33.59 27.20
CA VAL A 117 38.74 -34.13 27.72
C VAL A 117 39.04 -34.98 28.94
N SER A 118 38.38 -34.68 30.05
CA SER A 118 38.43 -35.50 31.26
C SER A 118 37.08 -36.18 31.43
N VAL A 119 37.04 -37.49 31.19
CA VAL A 119 35.85 -38.31 31.50
C VAL A 119 35.81 -38.49 33.02
N GLN A 120 34.72 -38.07 33.66
CA GLN A 120 34.56 -38.11 35.12
C GLN A 120 33.98 -39.44 35.59
N SER A 121 32.98 -39.94 34.86
CA SER A 121 32.35 -41.23 35.17
C SER A 121 31.68 -41.83 33.95
N LEU A 122 31.72 -43.15 33.85
CA LEU A 122 30.95 -43.96 32.91
C LEU A 122 30.07 -44.91 33.74
N LEU A 123 28.74 -44.90 33.58
CA LEU A 123 27.82 -45.72 34.36
C LEU A 123 27.00 -46.61 33.43
N LEU A 124 27.04 -47.92 33.65
CA LEU A 124 26.25 -48.88 32.87
C LEU A 124 24.91 -49.20 33.55
N GLN A 125 23.82 -49.24 32.77
CA GLN A 125 22.49 -49.64 33.23
C GLN A 125 21.87 -50.74 32.33
N PRO A 126 21.50 -51.92 32.87
CA PRO A 126 21.67 -52.36 34.26
C PRO A 126 23.16 -52.55 34.63
N PRO A 127 23.54 -52.39 35.91
CA PRO A 127 24.93 -52.46 36.34
C PRO A 127 25.49 -53.88 36.20
N ASP A 128 26.66 -54.00 35.59
CA ASP A 128 27.45 -55.24 35.50
C ASP A 128 28.84 -54.95 36.07
N GLU A 129 29.24 -55.65 37.14
CA GLU A 129 30.49 -55.37 37.87
C GLU A 129 31.75 -55.58 37.01
N ILE A 130 31.71 -56.52 36.06
CA ILE A 130 32.86 -56.84 35.20
C ILE A 130 33.01 -55.76 34.14
N VAL A 131 31.91 -55.38 33.48
CA VAL A 131 31.93 -54.33 32.44
C VAL A 131 32.24 -52.97 33.05
N GLN A 132 31.73 -52.68 34.24
CA GLN A 132 32.00 -51.43 34.96
C GLN A 132 33.49 -51.29 35.32
N SER A 133 34.14 -52.37 35.79
CA SER A 133 35.58 -52.35 36.06
C SER A 133 36.42 -52.10 34.80
N VAL A 134 36.00 -52.64 33.65
CA VAL A 134 36.67 -52.40 32.37
C VAL A 134 36.46 -50.96 31.90
N LEU A 135 35.27 -50.40 32.09
CA LEU A 135 34.96 -49.02 31.76
C LEU A 135 35.79 -48.04 32.60
N ASP A 136 35.94 -48.30 33.90
CA ASP A 136 36.71 -47.45 34.82
C ASP A 136 38.22 -47.40 34.44
N ASP A 137 38.79 -48.54 34.03
CA ASP A 137 40.17 -48.60 33.49
C ASP A 137 40.32 -47.86 32.15
N LEU A 138 39.24 -47.77 31.37
CA LEU A 138 39.23 -47.11 30.06
C LEU A 138 39.04 -45.58 30.14
N ILE A 139 38.56 -45.03 31.27
CA ILE A 139 38.28 -43.59 31.44
C ILE A 139 39.48 -42.72 31.03
N GLY A 140 40.69 -43.05 31.49
CA GLY A 140 41.91 -42.31 31.17
C GLY A 140 42.32 -42.44 29.70
N THR A 141 42.19 -43.66 29.14
CA THR A 141 42.57 -43.96 27.76
C THR A 141 41.63 -43.26 26.76
N ILE A 142 40.34 -43.19 27.07
CA ILE A 142 39.32 -42.51 26.24
C ILE A 142 39.60 -41.00 26.21
N GLY A 143 39.89 -40.39 27.37
CA GLY A 143 40.20 -38.95 27.44
C GLY A 143 41.41 -38.57 26.56
N ASP A 144 42.49 -39.34 26.65
CA ASP A 144 43.72 -39.10 25.88
C ASP A 144 43.53 -39.34 24.37
N GLN A 145 42.83 -40.41 24.00
CA GLN A 145 42.57 -40.72 22.58
C GLN A 145 41.63 -39.70 21.92
N VAL A 146 40.61 -39.23 22.62
CA VAL A 146 39.69 -38.20 22.10
C VAL A 146 40.42 -36.87 21.93
N SER A 147 41.23 -36.49 22.92
CA SER A 147 42.03 -35.25 22.90
C SER A 147 43.03 -35.25 21.73
N GLN A 148 43.77 -36.34 21.53
CA GLN A 148 44.68 -36.49 20.39
C GLN A 148 43.94 -36.61 19.06
N GLY A 149 42.83 -37.34 19.02
CA GLY A 149 42.03 -37.56 17.82
C GLY A 149 41.51 -36.26 17.22
N ILE A 150 41.01 -35.34 18.06
CA ILE A 150 40.47 -34.05 17.58
C ILE A 150 41.59 -33.16 17.02
N CYS A 151 42.69 -32.98 17.76
CA CYS A 151 43.78 -32.10 17.32
C CYS A 151 44.60 -32.65 16.16
N VAL A 152 44.84 -33.97 16.10
CA VAL A 152 45.72 -34.60 15.11
C VAL A 152 44.95 -35.11 13.90
N ALA A 153 43.77 -35.70 14.11
CA ALA A 153 43.02 -36.37 13.04
C ALA A 153 41.74 -35.63 12.62
N GLY A 154 41.11 -34.83 13.50
CA GLY A 154 39.84 -34.16 13.20
C GLY A 154 40.00 -32.77 12.57
N LEU A 155 40.82 -31.93 13.20
CA LEU A 155 40.96 -30.52 12.81
C LEU A 155 41.70 -30.31 11.48
N PRO A 156 42.81 -31.03 11.17
CA PRO A 156 43.53 -30.81 9.92
C PRO A 156 42.70 -31.14 8.65
N PRO A 157 41.93 -32.24 8.57
CA PRO A 157 41.02 -32.48 7.44
C PRO A 157 39.93 -31.43 7.30
N PHE A 158 39.39 -30.92 8.41
CA PHE A 158 38.41 -29.83 8.40
C PHE A 158 39.02 -28.55 7.80
N LEU A 159 40.22 -28.17 8.23
CA LEU A 159 40.96 -27.06 7.62
C LEU A 159 41.29 -27.32 6.14
N GLY A 160 41.54 -28.59 5.77
CA GLY A 160 41.71 -29.03 4.39
C GLY A 160 40.43 -28.89 3.55
N GLN A 161 39.26 -29.11 4.13
CA GLN A 161 37.97 -28.88 3.45
C GLN A 161 37.70 -27.40 3.20
N LEU A 162 38.16 -26.49 4.08
CA LEU A 162 38.07 -25.04 3.83
C LEU A 162 38.88 -24.58 2.61
N LYS A 163 39.87 -25.37 2.17
CA LYS A 163 40.62 -25.15 0.93
C LYS A 163 39.86 -25.66 -0.31
N ASN A 164 38.86 -26.53 -0.14
CA ASN A 164 38.13 -27.11 -1.24
C ASN A 164 37.11 -26.10 -1.81
N GLN A 165 37.42 -25.55 -2.97
CA GLN A 165 36.57 -24.57 -3.66
C GLN A 165 35.50 -25.21 -4.55
N THR A 166 35.33 -26.53 -4.52
CA THR A 166 34.34 -27.20 -5.38
C THR A 166 32.93 -26.92 -4.89
N VAL A 167 32.13 -26.28 -5.73
CA VAL A 167 30.70 -26.01 -5.48
C VAL A 167 29.87 -26.97 -6.31
N TYR A 168 28.88 -27.63 -5.71
CA TYR A 168 28.00 -28.52 -6.47
C TYR A 168 27.20 -27.74 -7.53
N PRO A 169 27.01 -28.31 -8.74
CA PRO A 169 26.17 -27.69 -9.77
C PRO A 169 24.70 -27.62 -9.30
N PRO A 170 23.90 -26.69 -9.85
CA PRO A 170 22.50 -26.56 -9.46
C PRO A 170 21.74 -27.82 -9.87
N ALA A 171 20.89 -28.31 -8.98
CA ALA A 171 19.97 -29.37 -9.32
C ALA A 171 19.03 -28.87 -10.43
N PRO A 172 18.75 -29.67 -11.47
CA PRO A 172 17.84 -29.26 -12.52
C PRO A 172 16.43 -29.02 -11.94
N PRO A 173 15.67 -28.05 -12.45
CA PRO A 173 14.29 -27.84 -12.04
C PRO A 173 13.44 -29.08 -12.37
N PRO A 174 12.43 -29.39 -11.55
CA PRO A 174 11.58 -30.55 -11.80
C PRO A 174 10.83 -30.39 -13.15
N PRO A 175 10.71 -31.48 -13.92
CA PRO A 175 10.01 -31.44 -15.20
C PRO A 175 8.53 -31.14 -15.00
N LEU A 176 7.94 -30.46 -15.99
CA LEU A 176 6.51 -30.19 -15.99
C LEU A 176 5.74 -31.51 -16.17
N VAL A 177 4.89 -31.85 -15.21
CA VAL A 177 4.03 -33.04 -15.24
C VAL A 177 2.90 -32.81 -16.24
N GLU A 178 2.48 -33.87 -16.94
CA GLU A 178 1.35 -33.79 -17.89
C GLU A 178 0.06 -33.35 -17.17
N GLY A 179 -0.55 -32.27 -17.66
CA GLY A 179 -1.74 -31.65 -17.05
C GLY A 179 -1.45 -30.62 -15.95
N ALA A 180 -0.18 -30.36 -15.61
CA ALA A 180 0.20 -29.25 -14.73
C ALA A 180 0.13 -27.90 -15.45
N THR A 181 -0.22 -26.85 -14.71
CA THR A 181 -0.28 -25.47 -15.20
C THR A 181 1.07 -24.80 -14.95
N PRO A 182 1.75 -24.26 -15.99
CA PRO A 182 3.00 -23.55 -15.78
C PRO A 182 2.75 -22.21 -15.08
N LEU A 183 3.61 -21.85 -14.12
CA LEU A 183 3.58 -20.59 -13.39
C LEU A 183 3.61 -19.37 -14.32
N GLY A 184 4.30 -19.46 -15.46
CA GLY A 184 4.37 -18.38 -16.45
C GLY A 184 3.02 -17.99 -17.05
N ASP A 185 2.05 -18.90 -17.08
CA ASP A 185 0.73 -18.64 -17.65
C ASP A 185 -0.21 -17.95 -16.64
N LEU A 186 0.12 -17.99 -15.34
CA LEU A 186 -0.67 -17.33 -14.31
C LEU A 186 -0.36 -15.84 -14.23
N ALA A 187 -1.40 -15.02 -14.42
CA ALA A 187 -1.32 -13.58 -14.26
C ALA A 187 -0.82 -13.19 -12.86
N LEU A 188 -1.25 -13.92 -11.81
CA LEU A 188 -0.81 -13.68 -10.44
C LEU A 188 0.70 -13.89 -10.28
N ALA A 189 1.24 -15.01 -10.79
CA ALA A 189 2.67 -15.32 -10.67
C ALA A 189 3.52 -14.30 -11.45
N ARG A 190 3.10 -13.91 -12.65
CA ARG A 190 3.77 -12.83 -13.41
C ARG A 190 3.71 -11.48 -12.68
N GLY A 191 2.55 -11.14 -12.11
CA GLY A 191 2.36 -9.93 -11.31
C GLY A 191 3.27 -9.91 -10.07
N VAL A 192 3.36 -11.02 -9.33
CA VAL A 192 4.26 -11.15 -8.17
C VAL A 192 5.73 -11.00 -8.59
N VAL A 193 6.17 -11.68 -9.65
CA VAL A 193 7.55 -11.59 -10.15
C VAL A 193 7.92 -10.17 -10.58
N LYS A 194 7.03 -9.50 -11.33
CA LYS A 194 7.23 -8.10 -11.72
C LYS A 194 7.24 -7.16 -10.52
N ALA A 195 6.37 -7.38 -9.54
CA ALA A 195 6.32 -6.59 -8.32
C ALA A 195 7.60 -6.73 -7.49
N ILE A 196 8.14 -7.94 -7.33
CA ILE A 196 9.42 -8.19 -6.63
C ILE A 196 10.58 -7.50 -7.36
N ASN A 197 10.66 -7.63 -8.68
CA ASN A 197 11.74 -7.03 -9.48
C ASN A 197 11.73 -5.50 -9.51
N LYS A 198 10.55 -4.89 -9.31
CA LYS A 198 10.38 -3.43 -9.29
C LYS A 198 10.35 -2.86 -7.88
N ALA A 199 10.36 -3.70 -6.85
CA ALA A 199 10.36 -3.24 -5.47
C ALA A 199 11.63 -2.42 -5.19
N PRO A 200 11.51 -1.29 -4.47
CA PRO A 200 12.68 -0.51 -4.08
C PRO A 200 13.60 -1.32 -3.18
N ALA A 201 14.91 -1.05 -3.23
CA ALA A 201 15.85 -1.68 -2.33
C ALA A 201 15.55 -1.28 -0.87
N PHE A 202 15.43 -2.26 0.02
CA PHE A 202 15.16 -2.02 1.43
C PHE A 202 16.40 -2.40 2.25
N LEU A 203 16.86 -1.53 3.16
CA LEU A 203 18.04 -1.78 3.99
C LEU A 203 19.31 -2.18 3.20
N GLY A 204 19.45 -1.71 1.95
CA GLY A 204 20.56 -2.11 1.07
C GLY A 204 20.41 -3.50 0.45
N ILE A 205 19.20 -4.08 0.48
CA ILE A 205 18.85 -5.36 -0.11
C ILE A 205 17.98 -5.12 -1.35
N GLN A 206 18.45 -5.56 -2.51
CA GLN A 206 17.69 -5.55 -3.76
C GLN A 206 17.11 -6.95 -4.01
N THR A 207 15.82 -7.02 -4.28
CA THR A 207 15.11 -8.28 -4.53
C THR A 207 14.91 -8.52 -6.01
N ASN A 208 15.20 -9.73 -6.47
CA ASN A 208 14.95 -10.18 -7.83
C ASN A 208 14.14 -11.48 -7.82
N ALA A 209 13.30 -11.69 -8.82
CA ALA A 209 12.54 -12.91 -9.01
C ALA A 209 12.49 -13.31 -10.49
N SER A 210 12.51 -14.62 -10.77
CA SER A 210 12.33 -15.14 -12.13
C SER A 210 11.64 -16.50 -12.12
N ILE A 211 10.97 -16.84 -13.23
CA ILE A 211 10.31 -18.15 -13.41
C ILE A 211 11.22 -19.01 -14.28
N LEU A 212 11.64 -20.17 -13.76
CA LEU A 212 12.45 -21.17 -14.45
C LEU A 212 11.63 -22.41 -14.77
N ALA A 213 11.80 -22.92 -15.99
CA ALA A 213 11.19 -24.15 -16.51
C ALA A 213 9.65 -24.25 -16.32
N GLY A 214 8.97 -23.13 -16.12
CA GLY A 214 7.52 -23.06 -15.88
C GLY A 214 7.05 -23.62 -14.54
N THR A 215 7.88 -24.29 -13.75
CA THR A 215 7.50 -24.92 -12.46
C THR A 215 8.19 -24.30 -11.25
N THR A 216 9.25 -23.51 -11.47
CA THR A 216 10.15 -23.08 -10.40
C THR A 216 10.24 -21.56 -10.35
N LEU A 217 10.12 -20.98 -9.16
CA LEU A 217 10.33 -19.57 -8.88
C LEU A 217 11.70 -19.38 -8.23
N ARG A 218 12.62 -18.68 -8.90
CA ARG A 218 13.90 -18.28 -8.31
C ARG A 218 13.74 -16.91 -7.67
N LEU A 219 14.06 -16.84 -6.39
CA LEU A 219 14.11 -15.62 -5.59
C LEU A 219 15.58 -15.29 -5.34
N GLY A 220 15.96 -14.04 -5.58
CA GLY A 220 17.31 -13.52 -5.39
C GLY A 220 17.28 -12.29 -4.48
N LEU A 221 18.26 -12.20 -3.58
CA LEU A 221 18.50 -11.09 -2.68
C LEU A 221 19.95 -10.63 -2.89
N THR A 222 20.13 -9.41 -3.36
CA THR A 222 21.45 -8.79 -3.54
C THR A 222 21.69 -7.78 -2.44
N PHE A 223 22.73 -7.97 -1.63
CA PHE A 223 23.12 -7.06 -0.57
C PHE A 223 24.14 -6.06 -1.13
N THR A 224 23.75 -4.80 -1.37
CA THR A 224 24.56 -3.81 -2.08
C THR A 224 25.53 -3.03 -1.20
N ASN A 225 25.29 -2.97 0.11
CA ASN A 225 26.10 -2.20 1.06
C ASN A 225 26.85 -3.07 2.07
N GLY A 226 26.95 -4.38 1.83
CA GLY A 226 27.39 -5.34 2.84
C GLY A 226 26.39 -5.45 4.00
N VAL A 227 26.75 -6.23 5.02
CA VAL A 227 25.93 -6.50 6.19
C VAL A 227 26.78 -6.35 7.45
N HIS A 228 26.39 -5.43 8.33
CA HIS A 228 26.96 -5.27 9.66
C HIS A 228 25.86 -5.52 10.71
N LEU A 229 25.87 -6.70 11.32
CA LEU A 229 24.93 -7.08 12.37
C LEU A 229 25.68 -7.20 13.68
N LYS A 230 25.20 -6.50 14.70
CA LYS A 230 25.70 -6.61 16.07
C LYS A 230 24.54 -6.87 17.02
N PHE A 231 24.57 -8.01 17.69
CA PHE A 231 23.60 -8.42 18.69
C PHE A 231 24.27 -8.33 20.06
N ASP A 232 23.84 -7.37 20.89
CA ASP A 232 24.36 -7.18 22.26
C ASP A 232 23.40 -7.82 23.28
N GLY A 233 23.66 -9.06 23.65
CA GLY A 233 22.97 -9.76 24.74
C GLY A 233 21.72 -10.55 24.32
N PRO A 234 21.21 -11.40 25.24
CA PRO A 234 20.02 -12.22 25.01
C PRO A 234 18.76 -11.37 24.83
N ALA A 235 18.71 -10.15 25.38
CA ALA A 235 17.58 -9.24 25.20
C ALA A 235 17.45 -8.75 23.74
N ALA A 236 18.55 -8.46 23.05
CA ALA A 236 18.54 -8.02 21.65
C ALA A 236 18.22 -9.18 20.69
N LEU A 237 18.72 -10.39 20.99
CA LEU A 237 18.37 -11.60 20.25
C LEU A 237 16.89 -11.95 20.46
N LYS A 238 16.39 -11.83 21.70
CA LYS A 238 14.98 -12.04 22.04
C LYS A 238 14.07 -11.02 21.39
N ASP A 239 14.40 -9.73 21.38
CA ASP A 239 13.62 -8.70 20.65
C ASP A 239 13.58 -8.98 19.14
N SER A 240 14.68 -9.46 18.56
CA SER A 240 14.73 -9.89 17.15
C SER A 240 13.92 -11.16 16.90
N LEU A 241 14.03 -12.15 17.78
CA LEU A 241 13.26 -13.40 17.73
C LEU A 241 11.77 -13.16 17.99
N GLU A 242 11.37 -12.19 18.81
CA GLU A 242 9.98 -11.78 19.02
C GLU A 242 9.41 -11.09 17.77
N LYS A 243 10.22 -10.32 17.04
CA LYS A 243 9.84 -9.79 15.71
C LYS A 243 9.66 -10.92 14.68
N VAL A 244 10.50 -11.94 14.74
CA VAL A 244 10.39 -13.15 13.90
C VAL A 244 9.24 -14.05 14.35
N GLU A 245 8.97 -14.17 15.64
CA GLU A 245 7.81 -14.86 16.20
C GLU A 245 6.52 -14.19 15.73
N GLY A 246 6.48 -12.86 15.74
CA GLY A 246 5.41 -12.07 15.14
C GLY A 246 5.20 -12.44 13.67
N LEU A 247 6.28 -12.59 12.88
CA LEU A 247 6.22 -13.02 11.48
C LEU A 247 5.64 -14.44 11.31
N PHE A 248 6.05 -15.39 12.15
CA PHE A 248 5.52 -16.75 12.12
C PHE A 248 4.07 -16.83 12.62
N ALA A 249 3.71 -16.10 13.67
CA ALA A 249 2.34 -15.97 14.16
C ALA A 249 1.42 -15.34 13.10
N MET A 250 1.90 -14.35 12.35
CA MET A 250 1.21 -13.73 11.20
C MET A 250 0.92 -14.72 10.07
N MET A 251 1.78 -15.73 9.87
CA MET A 251 1.57 -16.81 8.90
C MET A 251 0.75 -17.99 9.45
N GLY A 252 0.28 -17.92 10.70
CA GLY A 252 -0.44 -19.01 11.37
C GLY A 252 0.46 -20.15 11.86
N LEU A 253 1.75 -19.88 12.01
CA LEU A 253 2.82 -20.86 12.29
C LEU A 253 3.41 -20.71 13.69
N GLN A 254 2.69 -20.06 14.60
CA GLN A 254 3.20 -19.82 15.94
C GLN A 254 3.54 -21.13 16.68
N GLU A 255 2.75 -22.17 16.49
CA GLU A 255 3.02 -23.49 17.06
C GLU A 255 4.29 -24.14 16.49
N ALA A 256 4.54 -24.00 15.18
CA ALA A 256 5.77 -24.49 14.55
C ALA A 256 7.01 -23.70 15.00
N PHE A 257 6.88 -22.39 15.19
CA PHE A 257 7.96 -21.56 15.72
C PHE A 257 8.25 -21.89 17.19
N ASN A 258 7.21 -22.16 17.99
CA ASN A 258 7.36 -22.60 19.38
C ASN A 258 8.05 -23.97 19.49
N ASP A 259 7.78 -24.88 18.55
CA ASP A 259 8.45 -26.19 18.47
C ASP A 259 9.94 -26.04 18.10
N ILE A 260 10.25 -25.16 17.14
CA ILE A 260 11.65 -24.87 16.74
C ILE A 260 12.41 -24.16 17.88
N THR A 261 11.79 -23.19 18.55
CA THR A 261 12.44 -22.44 19.65
C THR A 261 12.70 -23.28 20.88
N GLN A 262 11.90 -24.33 21.14
CA GLN A 262 12.18 -25.30 22.22
C GLN A 262 13.49 -26.06 22.01
N HIS A 263 13.97 -26.16 20.77
CA HIS A 263 15.23 -26.84 20.42
C HIS A 263 16.41 -25.90 20.25
N LEU A 264 16.23 -24.58 20.38
CA LEU A 264 17.33 -23.63 20.30
C LEU A 264 18.15 -23.61 21.62
N PRO A 265 19.48 -23.43 21.53
CA PRO A 265 20.32 -23.30 22.72
C PRO A 265 19.92 -22.08 23.55
N VAL A 266 19.86 -22.26 24.87
CA VAL A 266 19.72 -21.13 25.81
C VAL A 266 21.10 -20.50 25.98
N VAL A 267 21.24 -19.24 25.53
CA VAL A 267 22.47 -18.46 25.63
C VAL A 267 22.33 -17.45 26.76
N GLU A 268 23.10 -17.59 27.84
CA GLU A 268 23.25 -16.53 28.84
C GLU A 268 24.29 -15.52 28.34
N ASN A 269 23.97 -14.22 28.43
CA ASN A 269 24.84 -13.08 28.09
C ASN A 269 25.84 -13.36 26.96
N GLY A 270 25.43 -13.12 25.71
CA GLY A 270 26.32 -13.29 24.55
C GLY A 270 26.27 -12.10 23.62
N PHE A 271 27.32 -11.92 22.81
CA PHE A 271 27.30 -11.00 21.70
C PHE A 271 27.66 -11.70 20.40
N VAL A 272 27.00 -11.32 19.31
CA VAL A 272 27.32 -11.80 17.96
C VAL A 272 27.51 -10.60 17.07
N GLU A 273 28.69 -10.47 16.50
CA GLU A 273 29.03 -9.44 15.51
C GLU A 273 29.37 -10.12 14.18
N LEU A 274 28.51 -9.96 13.18
CA LEU A 274 28.73 -10.40 11.82
C LEU A 274 28.98 -9.17 10.95
N ASN A 275 30.13 -9.15 10.29
CA ASN A 275 30.56 -8.07 9.42
C ASN A 275 30.96 -8.63 8.06
N ILE A 276 30.15 -8.33 7.05
CA ILE A 276 30.34 -8.66 5.64
C ILE A 276 30.46 -7.34 4.88
N PRO A 277 31.69 -6.87 4.57
CA PRO A 277 31.88 -5.56 3.95
C PRO A 277 31.63 -5.54 2.43
N GLN A 278 31.54 -6.71 1.78
CA GLN A 278 31.35 -6.84 0.33
C GLN A 278 29.89 -7.08 -0.06
N THR A 279 29.59 -6.83 -1.33
CA THR A 279 28.30 -7.19 -1.91
C THR A 279 28.22 -8.68 -2.17
N PHE A 280 27.11 -9.30 -1.78
CA PHE A 280 26.88 -10.72 -2.01
C PHE A 280 25.44 -10.96 -2.48
N HIS A 281 25.25 -12.08 -3.18
CA HIS A 281 23.96 -12.46 -3.75
C HIS A 281 23.52 -13.80 -3.17
N LEU A 282 22.36 -13.81 -2.51
CA LEU A 282 21.70 -15.01 -2.01
C LEU A 282 20.54 -15.33 -2.97
N SER A 283 20.46 -16.56 -3.44
CA SER A 283 19.30 -17.02 -4.21
C SER A 283 18.76 -18.35 -3.70
N ALA A 284 17.46 -18.54 -3.81
CA ALA A 284 16.76 -19.76 -3.47
C ALA A 284 15.72 -20.06 -4.55
N GLU A 285 15.52 -21.35 -4.86
CA GLU A 285 14.54 -21.78 -5.84
C GLU A 285 13.38 -22.48 -5.12
N VAL A 286 12.17 -22.03 -5.39
CA VAL A 286 10.94 -22.64 -4.89
C VAL A 286 10.27 -23.35 -6.06
N ALA A 287 10.32 -24.67 -6.05
CA ALA A 287 9.74 -25.50 -7.09
C ALA A 287 8.33 -25.97 -6.69
N PHE A 288 7.39 -25.88 -7.63
CA PHE A 288 6.01 -26.31 -7.49
C PHE A 288 5.78 -27.57 -8.33
N ASN A 289 5.65 -28.72 -7.66
CA ASN A 289 5.45 -30.02 -8.28
C ASN A 289 3.95 -30.29 -8.48
N ASP A 290 3.59 -30.74 -9.69
CA ASP A 290 2.20 -31.04 -10.09
C ASP A 290 1.21 -29.91 -9.74
N PHE A 291 1.62 -28.66 -9.96
CA PHE A 291 0.78 -27.47 -9.76
C PHE A 291 -0.37 -27.46 -10.78
N ARG A 292 -1.62 -27.43 -10.31
CA ARG A 292 -2.80 -27.48 -11.19
C ARG A 292 -3.77 -26.36 -10.86
N CYS A 293 -4.17 -25.61 -11.87
CA CYS A 293 -5.26 -24.66 -11.76
C CYS A 293 -6.39 -25.02 -12.72
N ASP A 294 -7.59 -24.49 -12.44
CA ASP A 294 -8.68 -24.49 -13.39
C ASP A 294 -8.36 -23.67 -14.66
N LYS A 295 -9.24 -23.72 -15.67
CA LYS A 295 -9.06 -23.02 -16.94
C LYS A 295 -8.98 -21.49 -16.81
N HIS A 296 -9.43 -20.94 -15.68
CA HIS A 296 -9.45 -19.50 -15.42
C HIS A 296 -8.30 -19.05 -14.52
N GLY A 297 -7.53 -19.99 -13.93
CA GLY A 297 -6.43 -19.72 -13.02
C GLY A 297 -6.88 -19.25 -11.64
N GLU A 298 -8.13 -19.53 -11.25
CA GLU A 298 -8.75 -19.02 -10.01
C GLU A 298 -8.59 -20.03 -8.86
N ASN A 299 -8.93 -21.29 -9.13
CA ASN A 299 -8.74 -22.37 -8.16
C ASN A 299 -7.49 -23.19 -8.46
N CYS A 300 -6.43 -22.94 -7.70
CA CYS A 300 -5.14 -23.62 -7.84
C CYS A 300 -4.91 -24.60 -6.68
N SER A 301 -4.30 -25.75 -6.98
CA SER A 301 -4.03 -26.81 -6.01
C SER A 301 -2.65 -27.42 -6.18
N VAL A 302 -2.06 -27.82 -5.06
CA VAL A 302 -0.72 -28.41 -4.97
C VAL A 302 -0.77 -29.63 -4.06
N PRO A 303 -0.04 -30.73 -4.35
CA PRO A 303 0.04 -31.87 -3.45
C PRO A 303 0.57 -31.50 -2.05
N ILE A 304 0.00 -32.07 -0.99
CA ILE A 304 0.45 -31.78 0.40
C ILE A 304 1.86 -32.30 0.62
N SER A 305 2.16 -33.50 0.12
CA SER A 305 3.50 -34.10 0.18
C SER A 305 4.32 -33.72 -1.05
N ASN A 306 5.50 -33.11 -0.86
CA ASN A 306 6.45 -32.74 -1.91
C ASN A 306 5.89 -31.80 -3.00
N GLY A 307 4.73 -31.16 -2.80
CA GLY A 307 4.16 -30.27 -3.80
C GLY A 307 4.85 -28.91 -3.89
N VAL A 308 5.38 -28.39 -2.78
CA VAL A 308 6.28 -27.22 -2.78
C VAL A 308 7.60 -27.62 -2.14
N THR A 309 8.69 -27.46 -2.86
CA THR A 309 10.03 -27.79 -2.39
C THR A 309 10.95 -26.61 -2.59
N VAL A 310 11.69 -26.22 -1.55
CA VAL A 310 12.79 -25.27 -1.69
C VAL A 310 14.04 -26.06 -2.07
N GLN A 311 14.76 -25.61 -3.08
CA GLN A 311 16.00 -26.21 -3.57
C GLN A 311 17.00 -25.13 -3.99
N ASN A 312 18.23 -25.54 -4.29
CA ASN A 312 19.27 -24.67 -4.84
C ASN A 312 19.47 -23.35 -4.07
N ILE A 313 19.50 -23.42 -2.74
CA ILE A 313 19.91 -22.28 -1.92
C ILE A 313 21.38 -22.02 -2.19
N ARG A 314 21.68 -20.84 -2.73
CA ARG A 314 23.00 -20.47 -3.25
C ARG A 314 23.40 -19.11 -2.75
N VAL A 315 24.68 -18.98 -2.42
CA VAL A 315 25.31 -17.69 -2.16
C VAL A 315 26.48 -17.51 -3.10
N GLU A 316 26.62 -16.29 -3.62
CA GLU A 316 27.69 -15.88 -4.50
C GLU A 316 28.38 -14.65 -3.88
N ASN A 317 29.71 -14.62 -3.95
CA ASN A 317 30.58 -13.56 -3.45
C ASN A 317 30.67 -13.45 -1.91
N LEU A 318 30.50 -14.55 -1.17
CA LEU A 318 30.96 -14.64 0.23
C LEU A 318 32.35 -15.32 0.36
N GLY A 319 33.03 -15.59 -0.75
CA GLY A 319 34.36 -16.19 -0.78
C GLY A 319 34.34 -17.64 -0.29
N GLU A 320 35.15 -17.96 0.72
CA GLU A 320 35.21 -19.31 1.28
C GLU A 320 33.86 -19.82 1.81
N TYR A 321 32.91 -18.95 2.15
CA TYR A 321 31.61 -19.40 2.68
C TYR A 321 30.63 -19.86 1.60
N ASP A 322 30.88 -19.56 0.32
CA ASP A 322 30.00 -19.97 -0.78
C ASP A 322 29.85 -21.49 -0.82
N HIS A 323 30.97 -22.24 -0.74
CA HIS A 323 30.93 -23.70 -0.75
C HIS A 323 30.30 -24.28 0.53
N ILE A 324 30.53 -23.68 1.69
CA ILE A 324 29.96 -24.14 2.97
C ILE A 324 28.44 -23.99 2.92
N VAL A 325 27.96 -22.83 2.48
CA VAL A 325 26.53 -22.56 2.39
C VAL A 325 25.90 -23.42 1.31
N ILE A 326 26.52 -23.59 0.14
CA ILE A 326 25.91 -24.35 -0.96
C ILE A 326 25.94 -25.86 -0.71
N ASN A 327 27.07 -26.41 -0.28
CA ASN A 327 27.26 -27.87 -0.23
C ASN A 327 26.77 -28.49 1.07
N ASN A 328 26.91 -27.79 2.20
CA ASN A 328 26.60 -28.34 3.53
C ASN A 328 25.31 -27.74 4.09
N LEU A 329 25.23 -26.42 4.17
CA LEU A 329 24.10 -25.74 4.83
C LEU A 329 22.83 -25.73 3.97
N GLY A 330 22.98 -25.57 2.65
CA GLY A 330 21.89 -25.45 1.69
C GLY A 330 20.99 -26.68 1.66
N PRO A 331 21.52 -27.91 1.55
CA PRO A 331 20.73 -29.15 1.64
C PRO A 331 20.04 -29.33 3.00
N LEU A 332 20.68 -28.91 4.10
CA LEU A 332 20.09 -28.98 5.43
C LEU A 332 18.92 -27.99 5.57
N LEU A 333 19.12 -26.76 5.12
CA LEU A 333 18.09 -25.70 5.09
C LEU A 333 16.93 -26.08 4.16
N SER A 334 17.20 -26.64 2.99
CA SER A 334 16.16 -27.03 2.04
C SER A 334 15.27 -28.15 2.58
N GLN A 335 15.86 -29.14 3.27
CA GLN A 335 15.12 -30.18 3.95
C GLN A 335 14.25 -29.63 5.09
N LEU A 336 14.80 -28.71 5.89
CA LEU A 336 14.09 -28.10 7.01
C LEU A 336 12.93 -27.22 6.52
N LEU A 337 13.17 -26.38 5.51
CA LEU A 337 12.15 -25.56 4.86
C LEU A 337 11.08 -26.43 4.19
N GLY A 338 11.46 -27.52 3.53
CA GLY A 338 10.54 -28.47 2.92
C GLY A 338 9.61 -29.14 3.94
N LYS A 339 10.15 -29.59 5.09
CA LYS A 339 9.34 -30.11 6.21
C LYS A 339 8.38 -29.05 6.75
N MET A 340 8.87 -27.82 6.92
CA MET A 340 8.07 -26.71 7.41
C MET A 340 6.90 -26.39 6.46
N LEU A 341 7.19 -26.24 5.16
CA LEU A 341 6.18 -26.02 4.10
C LEU A 341 5.15 -27.15 4.06
N GLY A 342 5.58 -28.40 4.18
CA GLY A 342 4.69 -29.56 4.27
C GLY A 342 3.74 -29.48 5.47
N TYR A 343 4.25 -29.09 6.65
CA TYR A 343 3.42 -28.86 7.83
C TYR A 343 2.41 -27.73 7.59
N MET A 344 2.82 -26.59 7.00
CA MET A 344 1.91 -25.48 6.68
C MET A 344 0.77 -25.92 5.76
N MET A 345 1.09 -26.66 4.70
CA MET A 345 0.09 -27.14 3.72
C MET A 345 -0.87 -28.16 4.33
N SER A 346 -0.46 -28.88 5.37
CA SER A 346 -1.32 -29.81 6.11
C SER A 346 -2.29 -29.10 7.07
N TYR A 347 -2.00 -27.85 7.45
CA TYR A 347 -2.79 -27.08 8.39
C TYR A 347 -4.04 -26.49 7.71
N GLY A 348 -5.18 -27.16 7.86
CA GLY A 348 -6.48 -26.70 7.37
C GLY A 348 -7.19 -27.62 6.36
N VAL A 349 -6.60 -28.76 5.97
CA VAL A 349 -7.20 -29.71 5.03
C VAL A 349 -7.35 -31.08 5.68
N VAL A 350 -8.60 -31.52 5.89
CA VAL A 350 -8.91 -32.76 6.63
C VAL A 350 -9.27 -33.92 5.68
N LYS A 351 -9.36 -33.72 4.35
CA LYS A 351 -9.92 -34.77 3.45
C LYS A 351 -9.28 -35.01 2.08
N ASP A 352 -8.49 -34.10 1.52
CA ASP A 352 -7.91 -34.30 0.17
C ASP A 352 -6.38 -34.32 0.21
N SER A 353 -5.75 -35.11 -0.67
CA SER A 353 -4.29 -35.22 -0.81
C SER A 353 -3.61 -33.97 -1.41
N ARG A 354 -4.40 -32.92 -1.68
CA ARG A 354 -3.96 -31.65 -2.27
C ARG A 354 -4.42 -30.49 -1.40
N ALA A 355 -3.54 -29.53 -1.19
CA ALA A 355 -3.85 -28.24 -0.62
C ALA A 355 -4.33 -27.28 -1.72
N TYR A 356 -5.47 -26.62 -1.47
CA TYR A 356 -5.96 -25.55 -2.35
C TYR A 356 -5.36 -24.23 -1.89
N LEU A 357 -4.75 -23.50 -2.82
CA LEU A 357 -4.28 -22.14 -2.54
C LEU A 357 -5.51 -21.23 -2.36
N PRO A 358 -5.45 -20.23 -1.46
CA PRO A 358 -6.53 -19.27 -1.31
C PRO A 358 -6.83 -18.61 -2.64
N ASP A 359 -8.10 -18.69 -3.06
CA ASP A 359 -8.62 -18.14 -4.31
C ASP A 359 -8.45 -16.61 -4.32
N VAL A 360 -7.40 -16.14 -5.01
CA VAL A 360 -7.24 -14.72 -5.31
C VAL A 360 -8.08 -14.44 -6.56
N LYS A 361 -9.39 -14.27 -6.35
CA LYS A 361 -10.32 -13.98 -7.44
C LYS A 361 -9.85 -12.78 -8.25
N LYS A 362 -9.64 -13.00 -9.54
CA LYS A 362 -9.41 -11.91 -10.49
C LYS A 362 -10.63 -10.98 -10.45
N SER A 363 -10.43 -9.71 -10.18
CA SER A 363 -11.56 -8.77 -10.19
C SER A 363 -12.03 -8.57 -11.64
N GLU A 364 -13.25 -8.98 -11.96
CA GLU A 364 -13.87 -8.62 -13.23
C GLU A 364 -14.01 -7.10 -13.29
N TYR A 365 -13.66 -6.52 -14.43
CA TYR A 365 -13.86 -5.10 -14.69
C TYR A 365 -14.61 -4.92 -16.01
N SER A 366 -15.59 -4.03 -15.98
CA SER A 366 -16.49 -3.78 -17.11
C SER A 366 -16.27 -2.37 -17.60
N THR A 367 -15.74 -2.23 -18.81
CA THR A 367 -15.49 -0.93 -19.46
C THR A 367 -16.68 -0.41 -20.23
N THR A 368 -17.64 -1.29 -20.55
CA THR A 368 -18.84 -0.97 -21.33
C THR A 368 -20.09 -1.46 -20.61
N PRO A 369 -21.16 -0.65 -20.55
CA PRO A 369 -22.42 -1.08 -19.98
C PRO A 369 -23.03 -2.23 -20.80
N SER A 370 -23.93 -2.99 -20.18
CA SER A 370 -24.64 -4.06 -20.86
C SER A 370 -25.41 -3.53 -22.08
N THR A 371 -25.42 -4.31 -23.16
CA THR A 371 -26.13 -3.97 -24.41
C THR A 371 -27.60 -3.59 -24.20
N PRO A 372 -28.42 -4.27 -23.37
CA PRO A 372 -29.81 -3.84 -23.14
C PRO A 372 -29.90 -2.48 -22.44
N LEU A 373 -29.00 -2.17 -21.51
CA LEU A 373 -28.99 -0.89 -20.82
C LEU A 373 -28.62 0.24 -21.81
N LEU A 374 -27.60 0.02 -22.64
CA LEU A 374 -27.16 0.98 -23.64
C LEU A 374 -28.27 1.32 -24.64
N VAL A 375 -28.93 0.29 -25.18
CA VAL A 375 -30.08 0.47 -26.09
C VAL A 375 -31.21 1.23 -25.39
N SER A 376 -31.53 0.87 -24.14
CA SER A 376 -32.59 1.54 -23.37
C SER A 376 -32.29 3.02 -23.14
N MET A 377 -31.05 3.37 -22.79
CA MET A 377 -30.62 4.76 -22.59
C MET A 377 -30.76 5.59 -23.86
N ILE A 378 -30.37 5.04 -25.02
CA ILE A 378 -30.50 5.72 -26.32
C ILE A 378 -31.97 5.94 -26.69
N VAL A 379 -32.80 4.90 -26.57
CA VAL A 379 -34.23 4.96 -26.90
C VAL A 379 -34.95 6.00 -26.03
N ILE A 380 -34.72 5.97 -24.72
CA ILE A 380 -35.30 6.94 -23.77
C ILE A 380 -34.80 8.36 -24.09
N GLY A 381 -33.51 8.52 -24.37
CA GLY A 381 -32.91 9.81 -24.71
C GLY A 381 -33.52 10.45 -25.97
N VAL A 382 -33.67 9.66 -27.04
CA VAL A 382 -34.29 10.11 -28.30
C VAL A 382 -35.77 10.46 -28.08
N ALA A 383 -36.52 9.62 -27.35
CA ALA A 383 -37.91 9.87 -27.04
C ALA A 383 -38.11 11.19 -26.27
N LEU A 384 -37.24 11.46 -25.29
CA LEU A 384 -37.24 12.70 -24.52
C LEU A 384 -36.94 13.95 -25.38
N ILE A 385 -35.99 13.86 -26.31
CA ILE A 385 -35.66 14.97 -27.24
C ILE A 385 -36.83 15.24 -28.19
N LEU A 386 -37.45 14.20 -28.75
CA LEU A 386 -38.62 14.35 -29.62
C LEU A 386 -39.84 14.91 -28.86
N ALA A 387 -40.09 14.41 -27.64
CA ALA A 387 -41.16 14.90 -26.79
C ALA A 387 -40.97 16.37 -26.39
N THR A 388 -39.73 16.80 -26.10
CA THR A 388 -39.44 18.21 -25.80
C THR A 388 -39.59 19.11 -27.02
N ALA A 389 -39.21 18.67 -28.23
CA ALA A 389 -39.48 19.41 -29.46
C ALA A 389 -40.99 19.58 -29.69
N ALA A 390 -41.77 18.51 -29.57
CA ALA A 390 -43.23 18.54 -29.69
C ALA A 390 -43.88 19.45 -28.64
N MET A 391 -43.44 19.34 -27.38
CA MET A 391 -43.93 20.19 -26.29
C MET A 391 -43.59 21.67 -26.51
N SER A 392 -42.40 21.97 -27.04
CA SER A 392 -41.96 23.34 -27.34
C SER A 392 -42.82 23.97 -28.44
N VAL A 393 -43.15 23.21 -29.50
CA VAL A 393 -44.07 23.64 -30.57
C VAL A 393 -45.48 23.86 -30.03
N TRP A 394 -45.99 22.93 -29.23
CA TRP A 394 -47.32 23.04 -28.62
C TRP A 394 -47.43 24.27 -27.72
N ARG A 395 -46.42 24.51 -26.86
CA ARG A 395 -46.37 25.68 -25.97
C ARG A 395 -46.26 26.99 -26.74
N TYR A 396 -45.43 27.04 -27.78
CA TYR A 396 -45.27 28.22 -28.62
C TYR A 396 -46.60 28.66 -29.24
N ARG A 397 -47.43 27.70 -29.67
CA ARG A 397 -48.78 27.99 -30.21
C ARG A 397 -49.74 28.54 -29.15
N ARG A 398 -49.58 28.16 -27.88
CA ARG A 398 -50.50 28.53 -26.80
C ARG A 398 -50.15 29.85 -26.14
N ASN A 399 -48.86 30.08 -25.85
CA ASN A 399 -48.36 31.26 -25.15
C ASN A 399 -47.12 31.80 -25.88
N VAL A 400 -47.27 32.91 -26.62
CA VAL A 400 -46.16 33.54 -27.32
C VAL A 400 -45.29 34.30 -26.33
N VAL A 401 -44.01 33.91 -26.23
CA VAL A 401 -43.01 34.62 -25.42
C VAL A 401 -42.45 35.78 -26.24
N THR A 402 -42.51 36.99 -25.69
CA THR A 402 -42.00 38.22 -26.31
C THR A 402 -40.60 38.59 -25.84
N THR A 403 -39.85 39.32 -26.68
CA THR A 403 -38.59 39.98 -26.33
C THR A 403 -38.84 41.17 -25.40
N ARG A 404 -37.77 41.79 -24.88
CA ARG A 404 -37.89 43.03 -24.07
C ARG A 404 -38.48 44.21 -24.83
N GLU A 405 -38.32 44.22 -26.15
CA GLU A 405 -38.85 45.24 -27.07
C GLU A 405 -40.32 44.98 -27.44
N GLY A 406 -40.88 43.82 -27.06
CA GLY A 406 -42.27 43.45 -27.30
C GLY A 406 -42.47 42.49 -28.48
N ASP A 407 -41.44 42.24 -29.29
CA ASP A 407 -41.54 41.39 -30.47
C ASP A 407 -41.66 39.90 -30.13
N PRO A 408 -42.43 39.12 -30.90
CA PRO A 408 -42.52 37.67 -30.70
C PRO A 408 -41.20 36.99 -31.05
N ILE A 409 -40.72 36.09 -30.18
CA ILE A 409 -39.48 35.34 -30.41
C ILE A 409 -39.68 34.34 -31.56
N SER A 410 -38.69 34.17 -32.43
CA SER A 410 -38.77 33.18 -33.51
C SER A 410 -38.88 31.74 -32.99
N LEU A 411 -39.79 30.95 -33.58
CA LEU A 411 -39.95 29.52 -33.27
C LEU A 411 -38.63 28.75 -33.39
N LYS A 412 -37.79 29.09 -34.38
CA LYS A 412 -36.47 28.47 -34.57
C LYS A 412 -35.58 28.63 -33.33
N ARG A 413 -35.56 29.81 -32.72
CA ARG A 413 -34.77 30.08 -31.51
C ARG A 413 -35.30 29.31 -30.31
N VAL A 414 -36.63 29.26 -30.14
CA VAL A 414 -37.29 28.48 -29.07
C VAL A 414 -36.91 27.00 -29.18
N LEU A 415 -37.07 26.43 -30.37
CA LEU A 415 -36.82 25.02 -30.62
C LEU A 415 -35.34 24.69 -30.45
N LEU A 416 -34.42 25.53 -30.94
CA LEU A 416 -32.98 25.38 -30.75
C LEU A 416 -32.58 25.43 -29.26
N GLU A 417 -33.01 26.44 -28.49
CA GLU A 417 -32.64 26.58 -27.08
C GLU A 417 -33.17 25.41 -26.22
N ASP A 418 -34.43 25.01 -26.43
CA ASP A 418 -35.07 23.95 -25.64
C ASP A 418 -34.55 22.55 -26.01
N THR A 419 -34.33 22.27 -27.30
CA THR A 419 -33.73 20.99 -27.75
C THR A 419 -32.24 20.90 -27.40
N ALA A 420 -31.47 21.99 -27.50
CA ALA A 420 -30.06 21.99 -27.08
C ALA A 420 -29.93 21.74 -25.57
N LEU A 421 -30.77 22.40 -24.75
CA LEU A 421 -30.81 22.15 -23.31
C LEU A 421 -31.13 20.68 -23.02
N MET A 422 -32.18 20.14 -23.65
CA MET A 422 -32.58 18.75 -23.43
C MET A 422 -31.50 17.76 -23.89
N THR A 423 -30.88 18.00 -25.04
CA THR A 423 -29.80 17.16 -25.57
C THR A 423 -28.62 17.12 -24.62
N MET A 424 -28.18 18.27 -24.12
CA MET A 424 -27.10 18.32 -23.14
C MET A 424 -27.48 17.58 -21.85
N THR A 425 -28.71 17.75 -21.33
CA THR A 425 -29.16 17.01 -20.13
C THR A 425 -29.22 15.50 -20.34
N VAL A 426 -29.66 15.04 -21.51
CA VAL A 426 -29.67 13.61 -21.85
C VAL A 426 -28.25 13.06 -21.95
N LEU A 427 -27.34 13.78 -22.61
CA LEU A 427 -25.93 13.39 -22.69
C LEU A 427 -25.26 13.31 -21.31
N ALA A 428 -25.53 14.29 -20.43
CA ALA A 428 -25.03 14.27 -19.05
C ALA A 428 -25.60 13.08 -18.27
N ALA A 429 -26.92 12.81 -18.39
CA ALA A 429 -27.55 11.67 -17.74
C ALA A 429 -26.96 10.33 -18.21
N ILE A 430 -26.73 10.18 -19.52
CA ILE A 430 -26.07 9.00 -20.12
C ILE A 430 -24.64 8.86 -19.60
N GLY A 431 -23.89 9.95 -19.50
CA GLY A 431 -22.52 9.92 -18.96
C GLY A 431 -22.48 9.47 -17.50
N PHE A 432 -23.41 9.95 -16.65
CA PHE A 432 -23.52 9.49 -15.27
C PHE A 432 -23.94 8.02 -15.18
N THR A 433 -24.93 7.57 -15.96
CA THR A 433 -25.33 6.15 -15.94
C THR A 433 -24.24 5.24 -16.47
N TRP A 434 -23.49 5.67 -17.50
CA TRP A 434 -22.33 4.93 -18.00
C TRP A 434 -21.29 4.76 -16.90
N SER A 435 -20.92 5.85 -16.24
CA SER A 435 -19.96 5.83 -15.13
C SER A 435 -20.41 4.92 -13.98
N ASN A 436 -21.68 5.01 -13.57
CA ASN A 436 -22.21 4.26 -12.43
C ASN A 436 -22.23 2.74 -12.65
N VAL A 437 -22.29 2.29 -13.90
CA VAL A 437 -22.36 0.86 -14.27
C VAL A 437 -21.00 0.30 -14.69
N THR A 438 -20.03 1.16 -15.00
CA THR A 438 -18.69 0.73 -15.43
C THR A 438 -17.67 0.89 -14.31
N THR A 439 -16.55 0.19 -14.41
CA THR A 439 -15.45 0.31 -13.46
C THR A 439 -14.72 1.63 -13.64
N ALA A 440 -14.44 2.31 -12.53
CA ALA A 440 -13.77 3.61 -12.51
C ALA A 440 -12.25 3.45 -12.34
N ALA A 441 -11.78 2.56 -11.46
CA ALA A 441 -10.36 2.22 -11.30
C ALA A 441 -10.17 0.73 -11.06
N SER A 442 -8.96 0.26 -11.30
CA SER A 442 -8.49 -1.02 -10.76
C SER A 442 -7.07 -0.92 -10.23
N LEU A 443 -6.77 -1.70 -9.20
CA LEU A 443 -5.44 -1.90 -8.65
C LEU A 443 -4.80 -3.12 -9.31
N PHE A 444 -3.65 -2.95 -9.93
CA PHE A 444 -2.84 -4.00 -10.52
C PHE A 444 -1.61 -4.30 -9.65
N LEU A 445 -1.34 -5.58 -9.40
CA LEU A 445 -0.08 -6.06 -8.83
C LEU A 445 0.90 -6.34 -9.96
N GLY A 446 2.06 -5.68 -9.94
CA GLY A 446 3.10 -5.84 -10.95
C GLY A 446 2.59 -5.69 -12.39
N GLU A 447 1.61 -4.82 -12.62
CA GLU A 447 0.97 -4.48 -13.92
C GLU A 447 0.13 -5.59 -14.59
N ASP A 448 0.26 -6.85 -14.19
CA ASP A 448 -0.38 -7.98 -14.89
C ASP A 448 -1.62 -8.53 -14.18
N PHE A 449 -1.75 -8.33 -12.86
CA PHE A 449 -2.82 -8.95 -12.07
C PHE A 449 -3.75 -7.92 -11.43
N PRO A 450 -5.01 -7.79 -11.89
CA PRO A 450 -5.97 -6.89 -11.25
C PRO A 450 -6.40 -7.49 -9.90
N LEU A 451 -5.88 -6.91 -8.82
CA LEU A 451 -6.23 -7.26 -7.46
C LEU A 451 -7.66 -6.85 -7.13
N MET A 452 -8.04 -5.64 -7.55
CA MET A 452 -9.31 -5.03 -7.16
C MET A 452 -9.81 -4.10 -8.26
N SER A 453 -11.12 -4.12 -8.50
CA SER A 453 -11.81 -3.14 -9.34
C SER A 453 -12.77 -2.32 -8.48
N PHE A 454 -12.83 -1.02 -8.74
CA PHE A 454 -13.63 -0.06 -8.02
C PHE A 454 -14.60 0.60 -9.00
N SER A 455 -15.89 0.29 -8.89
CA SER A 455 -16.98 1.09 -9.45
C SER A 455 -17.52 2.06 -8.38
N LEU A 456 -18.28 3.09 -8.77
CA LEU A 456 -18.91 4.00 -7.80
C LEU A 456 -19.82 3.22 -6.82
N MET A 457 -20.62 2.31 -7.36
CA MET A 457 -21.59 1.53 -6.59
C MET A 457 -20.89 0.51 -5.69
N ASP A 458 -19.88 -0.21 -6.21
CA ASP A 458 -19.13 -1.19 -5.42
C ASP A 458 -18.28 -0.50 -4.35
N SER A 459 -17.66 0.63 -4.68
CA SER A 459 -16.94 1.46 -3.71
C SER A 459 -17.87 1.91 -2.59
N THR A 460 -19.04 2.46 -2.91
CA THR A 460 -20.05 2.86 -1.91
C THR A 460 -20.48 1.69 -1.03
N ARG A 461 -20.76 0.52 -1.63
CA ARG A 461 -21.18 -0.68 -0.92
C ARG A 461 -20.08 -1.22 -0.01
N ASN A 462 -18.85 -1.25 -0.50
CA ASN A 462 -17.69 -1.70 0.24
C ASN A 462 -17.37 -0.73 1.39
N MET A 463 -17.42 0.58 1.17
CA MET A 463 -17.30 1.58 2.23
C MET A 463 -18.40 1.45 3.29
N TYR A 464 -19.65 1.18 2.88
CA TYR A 464 -20.74 0.94 3.83
C TYR A 464 -20.49 -0.32 4.67
N ARG A 465 -20.02 -1.41 4.07
CA ARG A 465 -19.66 -2.65 4.77
C ARG A 465 -18.43 -2.49 5.66
N ALA A 466 -17.48 -1.64 5.26
CA ALA A 466 -16.30 -1.25 6.02
C ALA A 466 -16.62 -0.36 7.25
N ARG A 467 -17.90 -0.13 7.55
CA ARG A 467 -18.42 0.76 8.62
C ARG A 467 -18.07 2.23 8.40
N VAL A 468 -17.75 2.60 7.18
CA VAL A 468 -17.45 3.96 6.74
C VAL A 468 -18.74 4.66 6.30
N TYR A 469 -19.73 4.70 7.20
CA TYR A 469 -21.11 5.06 6.84
C TYR A 469 -21.26 6.49 6.32
N VAL A 470 -20.61 7.47 6.98
CA VAL A 470 -20.79 8.89 6.66
C VAL A 470 -20.35 9.19 5.23
N PHE A 471 -19.20 8.68 4.80
CA PHE A 471 -18.68 8.94 3.47
C PHE A 471 -19.35 8.09 2.40
N ALA A 472 -19.69 6.83 2.69
CA ALA A 472 -20.52 6.04 1.78
C ALA A 472 -21.84 6.78 1.47
N VAL A 473 -22.49 7.36 2.48
CA VAL A 473 -23.70 8.17 2.29
C VAL A 473 -23.41 9.46 1.53
N LEU A 474 -22.32 10.17 1.83
CA LEU A 474 -21.96 11.41 1.12
C LEU A 474 -21.66 11.15 -0.36
N VAL A 475 -20.83 10.15 -0.68
CA VAL A 475 -20.48 9.76 -2.05
C VAL A 475 -21.74 9.30 -2.80
N PHE A 476 -22.54 8.43 -2.19
CA PHE A 476 -23.80 7.99 -2.80
C PHE A 476 -24.76 9.15 -3.05
N ALA A 477 -24.93 10.05 -2.07
CA ALA A 477 -25.84 11.16 -2.17
C ALA A 477 -25.36 12.19 -3.21
N PHE A 478 -24.12 12.65 -3.16
CA PHE A 478 -23.62 13.74 -4.00
C PHE A 478 -23.14 13.32 -5.40
N SER A 479 -22.73 12.07 -5.57
CA SER A 479 -22.21 11.55 -6.85
C SER A 479 -23.14 10.52 -7.49
N GLY A 480 -23.87 9.74 -6.70
CA GLY A 480 -24.86 8.78 -7.21
C GLY A 480 -26.22 9.42 -7.49
N VAL A 481 -26.81 10.11 -6.52
CA VAL A 481 -28.22 10.55 -6.59
C VAL A 481 -28.39 12.01 -7.03
N TYR A 482 -27.61 12.92 -6.42
CA TYR A 482 -27.74 14.36 -6.61
C TYR A 482 -27.60 14.82 -8.07
N PRO A 483 -26.69 14.28 -8.91
CA PRO A 483 -26.57 14.72 -10.29
C PRO A 483 -27.85 14.52 -11.09
N TYR A 484 -28.56 13.40 -10.88
CA TYR A 484 -29.85 13.14 -11.53
C TYR A 484 -30.94 14.08 -11.03
N ILE A 485 -31.02 14.29 -9.71
CA ILE A 485 -31.96 15.25 -9.12
C ILE A 485 -31.72 16.65 -9.70
N LYS A 486 -30.46 17.07 -9.81
CA LYS A 486 -30.06 18.35 -10.42
C LYS A 486 -30.55 18.45 -11.87
N LEU A 487 -30.29 17.45 -12.70
CA LEU A 487 -30.71 17.46 -14.12
C LEU A 487 -32.23 17.52 -14.27
N VAL A 488 -32.97 16.71 -13.50
CA VAL A 488 -34.44 16.72 -13.49
C VAL A 488 -34.97 18.09 -13.03
N PHE A 489 -34.38 18.66 -11.98
CA PHE A 489 -34.78 19.96 -11.46
C PHE A 489 -34.54 21.09 -12.47
N ILE A 490 -33.42 21.05 -13.20
CA ILE A 490 -33.14 22.00 -14.29
C ILE A 490 -34.23 21.89 -15.36
N VAL A 491 -34.53 20.69 -15.85
CA VAL A 491 -35.57 20.45 -16.87
C VAL A 491 -36.94 20.92 -16.40
N ILE A 492 -37.33 20.62 -15.15
CA ILE A 492 -38.62 21.05 -14.58
C ILE A 492 -38.68 22.58 -14.48
N CYS A 493 -37.66 23.25 -13.95
CA CYS A 493 -37.68 24.70 -13.78
C CYS A 493 -37.64 25.47 -15.10
N THR A 494 -36.89 25.00 -16.10
CA THR A 494 -36.75 25.67 -17.40
C THR A 494 -37.86 25.26 -18.36
N LEU A 495 -37.95 23.98 -18.73
CA LEU A 495 -38.83 23.51 -19.80
C LEU A 495 -40.28 23.42 -19.32
N PHE A 496 -40.54 22.99 -18.08
CA PHE A 496 -41.91 22.83 -17.59
C PHE A 496 -42.48 24.10 -16.96
N LEU A 497 -41.80 24.68 -15.98
CA LEU A 497 -42.27 25.84 -15.21
C LEU A 497 -41.97 27.18 -15.89
N GLN A 498 -41.01 27.25 -16.81
CA GLN A 498 -40.54 28.48 -17.47
C GLN A 498 -40.17 29.60 -16.47
N LYS A 499 -39.63 29.24 -15.30
CA LYS A 499 -39.24 30.18 -14.24
C LYS A 499 -37.73 30.05 -13.95
N PRO A 500 -36.86 30.56 -14.84
CA PRO A 500 -35.41 30.43 -14.69
C PRO A 500 -34.84 31.26 -13.53
N GLU A 501 -35.62 32.20 -12.99
CA GLU A 501 -35.20 33.05 -11.88
C GLU A 501 -35.46 32.45 -10.49
N LEU A 502 -36.01 31.23 -10.39
CA LEU A 502 -36.23 30.57 -9.10
C LEU A 502 -34.92 30.49 -8.30
N VAL A 503 -34.95 30.96 -7.06
CA VAL A 503 -33.81 30.88 -6.13
C VAL A 503 -33.35 29.43 -5.96
N ALA A 504 -34.30 28.49 -5.92
CA ALA A 504 -34.02 27.06 -5.84
C ALA A 504 -33.14 26.56 -7.01
N LEU A 505 -33.36 27.04 -8.24
CA LEU A 505 -32.56 26.62 -9.40
C LEU A 505 -31.11 27.11 -9.29
N ARG A 506 -30.91 28.34 -8.80
CA ARG A 506 -29.56 28.90 -8.56
C ARG A 506 -28.85 28.16 -7.43
N LEU A 507 -29.58 27.77 -6.39
CA LEU A 507 -29.05 27.03 -5.26
C LEU A 507 -28.61 25.63 -5.71
N VAL A 508 -29.49 24.89 -6.39
CA VAL A 508 -29.18 23.55 -6.94
C VAL A 508 -27.99 23.60 -7.90
N ASP A 509 -27.87 24.64 -8.72
CA ASP A 509 -26.70 24.80 -9.59
C ASP A 509 -25.42 25.03 -8.81
N TYR A 510 -25.45 25.92 -7.81
CA TYR A 510 -24.30 26.24 -6.96
C TYR A 510 -23.80 25.03 -6.15
N PHE A 511 -24.70 24.21 -5.60
CA PHE A 511 -24.35 22.96 -4.91
C PHE A 511 -23.84 21.87 -5.88
N GLY A 512 -23.97 22.05 -7.19
CA GLY A 512 -23.47 21.12 -8.22
C GLY A 512 -21.98 20.85 -8.18
N LYS A 513 -21.17 21.75 -7.62
CA LYS A 513 -19.72 21.53 -7.44
C LYS A 513 -19.39 20.35 -6.53
N PHE A 514 -20.27 19.98 -5.61
CA PHE A 514 -20.04 18.84 -4.71
C PHE A 514 -20.10 17.48 -5.43
N SER A 515 -20.58 17.43 -6.67
CA SER A 515 -20.47 16.22 -7.49
C SER A 515 -19.02 15.85 -7.85
N PHE A 516 -18.05 16.78 -7.71
CA PHE A 516 -16.62 16.47 -7.81
C PHE A 516 -16.06 15.72 -6.59
N LEU A 517 -16.81 15.59 -5.49
CA LEU A 517 -16.35 14.97 -4.24
C LEU A 517 -15.81 13.55 -4.48
N ASP A 518 -16.55 12.74 -5.24
CA ASP A 518 -16.11 11.38 -5.57
C ASP A 518 -14.86 11.37 -6.47
N SER A 519 -14.79 12.22 -7.49
CA SER A 519 -13.59 12.31 -8.35
C SER A 519 -12.34 12.70 -7.57
N CYS A 520 -12.48 13.65 -6.63
CA CYS A 520 -11.40 14.04 -5.73
C CYS A 520 -11.07 12.92 -4.73
N GLY A 521 -12.07 12.27 -4.15
CA GLY A 521 -11.88 11.19 -3.17
C GLY A 521 -11.21 9.96 -3.77
N MET A 522 -11.66 9.54 -4.95
CA MET A 522 -11.09 8.42 -5.70
C MET A 522 -9.63 8.68 -6.06
N LEU A 523 -9.26 9.92 -6.40
CA LEU A 523 -7.87 10.26 -6.68
C LEU A 523 -6.98 10.25 -5.45
N LEU A 524 -7.47 10.77 -4.33
CA LEU A 524 -6.76 10.69 -3.05
C LEU A 524 -6.54 9.21 -2.68
N MET A 525 -7.53 8.36 -2.91
CA MET A 525 -7.37 6.91 -2.75
C MET A 525 -6.34 6.32 -3.73
N VAL A 526 -6.40 6.66 -5.02
CA VAL A 526 -5.45 6.21 -6.06
C VAL A 526 -4.02 6.59 -5.68
N SER A 527 -3.79 7.85 -5.31
CA SER A 527 -2.46 8.34 -4.91
C SER A 527 -1.95 7.69 -3.62
N GLY A 528 -2.84 7.34 -2.69
CA GLY A 528 -2.49 6.60 -1.47
C GLY A 528 -2.25 5.10 -1.65
N LEU A 529 -2.83 4.48 -2.69
CA LEU A 529 -2.67 3.04 -2.98
C LEU A 529 -1.54 2.75 -3.98
N GLN A 530 -1.05 3.75 -4.69
CA GLN A 530 0.08 3.59 -5.61
C GLN A 530 1.38 3.37 -4.82
N LEU A 531 1.88 2.13 -4.88
CA LEU A 531 3.19 1.74 -4.38
C LEU A 531 4.14 1.67 -5.58
N GLU A 532 5.12 2.55 -5.62
CA GLU A 532 6.10 2.59 -6.71
C GLU A 532 6.72 1.20 -6.91
N GLY A 533 6.56 0.67 -8.13
CA GLY A 533 7.07 -0.63 -8.54
C GLY A 533 6.21 -1.85 -8.16
N VAL A 534 5.48 -1.81 -7.05
CA VAL A 534 4.74 -2.99 -6.53
C VAL A 534 3.28 -2.99 -6.98
N ALA A 535 2.57 -1.89 -6.77
CA ALA A 535 1.13 -1.80 -7.01
C ALA A 535 0.79 -0.52 -7.78
N SER A 536 0.24 -0.68 -8.99
CA SER A 536 -0.17 0.42 -9.85
C SER A 536 -1.70 0.51 -9.90
N VAL A 537 -2.24 1.72 -9.92
CA VAL A 537 -3.68 1.94 -10.05
C VAL A 537 -3.95 2.54 -11.42
N GLU A 538 -4.85 1.91 -12.18
CA GLU A 538 -5.24 2.36 -13.51
C GLU A 538 -6.67 2.92 -13.52
N LEU A 539 -6.82 4.13 -14.07
CA LEU A 539 -8.10 4.80 -14.24
C LEU A 539 -8.76 4.37 -15.56
N HIS A 540 -10.01 3.91 -15.46
CA HIS A 540 -10.78 3.35 -16.56
C HIS A 540 -11.75 4.37 -17.17
N PRO A 541 -12.33 4.10 -18.37
CA PRO A 541 -13.27 4.99 -19.06
C PRO A 541 -14.41 5.53 -18.19
N GLY A 542 -14.93 4.72 -17.26
CA GLY A 542 -16.03 5.11 -16.36
C GLY A 542 -15.73 6.35 -15.52
N PHE A 543 -14.48 6.54 -15.09
CA PHE A 543 -14.04 7.74 -14.36
C PHE A 543 -14.09 9.00 -15.23
N TYR A 544 -13.62 8.91 -16.48
CA TYR A 544 -13.62 10.05 -17.39
C TYR A 544 -15.04 10.46 -17.81
N PHE A 545 -15.93 9.48 -18.03
CA PHE A 545 -17.35 9.77 -18.27
C PHE A 545 -18.00 10.47 -17.08
N PHE A 546 -17.65 10.08 -15.84
CA PHE A 546 -18.11 10.77 -14.64
C PHE A 546 -17.66 12.23 -14.60
N LEU A 547 -16.36 12.47 -14.81
CA LEU A 547 -15.76 13.79 -14.72
C LEU A 547 -16.31 14.72 -15.82
N ALA A 548 -16.43 14.19 -17.05
CA ALA A 548 -17.03 14.90 -18.18
C ALA A 548 -18.53 15.20 -17.96
N ALA A 549 -19.30 14.23 -17.46
CA ALA A 549 -20.71 14.43 -17.14
C ALA A 549 -20.91 15.46 -16.02
N THR A 550 -20.02 15.46 -15.02
CA THR A 550 -20.02 16.45 -13.93
C THR A 550 -19.76 17.86 -14.47
N ALA A 551 -18.69 18.05 -15.26
CA ALA A 551 -18.39 19.32 -15.90
C ALA A 551 -19.53 19.79 -16.82
N LEU A 552 -20.11 18.88 -17.61
CA LEU A 552 -21.26 19.16 -18.46
C LEU A 552 -22.50 19.56 -17.64
N SER A 553 -22.76 18.93 -16.49
CA SER A 553 -23.89 19.27 -15.62
C SER A 553 -23.79 20.68 -15.02
N ILE A 554 -22.56 21.14 -14.69
CA ILE A 554 -22.29 22.50 -14.22
C ILE A 554 -22.46 23.48 -15.38
N PHE A 555 -21.98 23.14 -16.57
CA PHE A 555 -22.20 23.94 -17.77
C PHE A 555 -23.69 24.11 -18.07
N ILE A 556 -24.48 23.02 -18.01
CA ILE A 556 -25.94 23.05 -18.25
C ILE A 556 -26.65 23.95 -17.24
N GLY A 557 -26.32 23.85 -15.96
CA GLY A 557 -26.95 24.68 -14.93
C GLY A 557 -26.63 26.17 -15.11
N ASN A 558 -25.37 26.49 -15.47
CA ASN A 558 -24.97 27.85 -15.83
C ASN A 558 -25.66 28.34 -17.11
N TYR A 559 -25.80 27.50 -18.13
CA TYR A 559 -26.52 27.82 -19.36
C TYR A 559 -28.01 28.10 -19.05
N ALA A 560 -28.66 27.24 -18.27
CA ALA A 560 -30.06 27.37 -17.85
C ALA A 560 -30.31 28.67 -17.05
N THR A 561 -29.44 29.01 -16.11
CA THR A 561 -29.60 30.18 -15.25
C THR A 561 -29.20 31.48 -15.95
N THR A 562 -28.24 31.47 -16.88
CA THR A 562 -27.66 32.72 -17.43
C THR A 562 -27.98 32.99 -18.90
N ILE A 563 -28.02 31.98 -19.76
CA ILE A 563 -28.16 32.14 -21.22
C ILE A 563 -29.57 31.79 -21.70
N TRP A 564 -30.16 30.71 -21.20
CA TRP A 564 -31.47 30.22 -21.65
C TRP A 564 -32.56 31.30 -21.48
N ARG A 565 -33.25 31.65 -22.58
CA ARG A 565 -34.27 32.72 -22.61
C ARG A 565 -33.77 34.10 -22.16
N ARG A 566 -32.49 34.40 -22.37
CA ARG A 566 -31.94 35.74 -22.14
C ARG A 566 -32.65 36.79 -23.02
N ASN A 567 -32.92 37.96 -22.43
CA ASN A 567 -33.62 39.11 -23.04
C ASN A 567 -35.10 38.87 -23.40
N THR A 568 -35.77 37.95 -22.72
CA THR A 568 -37.19 37.64 -22.93
C THR A 568 -38.05 38.09 -21.74
N SER A 569 -39.36 38.18 -21.95
CA SER A 569 -40.36 38.53 -20.93
C SER A 569 -40.39 37.58 -19.73
N LEU A 570 -39.86 36.35 -19.85
CA LEU A 570 -39.73 35.37 -18.76
C LEU A 570 -38.69 35.78 -17.70
N ARG A 571 -37.75 36.68 -18.04
CA ARG A 571 -36.72 37.22 -17.12
C ARG A 571 -37.02 38.68 -16.80
N LYS A 572 -38.16 38.93 -16.17
CA LYS A 572 -38.63 40.27 -15.83
C LYS A 572 -37.92 40.76 -14.57
N LYS A 573 -36.84 41.55 -14.73
CA LYS A 573 -36.39 42.44 -13.64
C LYS A 573 -37.46 43.52 -13.49
N GLY A 574 -38.10 43.59 -12.33
CA GLY A 574 -39.14 44.58 -12.04
C GLY A 574 -38.66 46.00 -12.35
N MET A 575 -39.21 46.61 -13.40
CA MET A 575 -39.34 48.06 -13.44
C MET A 575 -40.45 48.43 -12.45
N LEU A 576 -40.06 49.18 -11.43
CA LEU A 576 -41.00 49.95 -10.64
C LEU A 576 -41.76 50.88 -11.60
N LYS A 577 -43.09 50.80 -11.60
CA LYS A 577 -43.98 51.70 -12.34
C LYS A 577 -43.70 53.15 -11.91
N GLY A 578 -43.38 54.02 -12.87
CA GLY A 578 -43.70 55.45 -12.82
C GLY A 578 -44.60 55.74 -14.03
N PRO A 579 -45.70 56.50 -13.87
CA PRO A 579 -46.64 56.71 -14.96
C PRO A 579 -46.02 57.59 -16.05
N VAL A 580 -46.30 57.22 -17.29
CA VAL A 580 -46.09 58.04 -18.48
C VAL A 580 -47.00 59.27 -18.37
N ALA A 581 -46.40 60.46 -18.43
CA ALA A 581 -47.09 61.72 -18.69
C ALA A 581 -46.32 62.48 -19.78
N CYS A 582 -47.08 62.98 -20.74
CA CYS A 582 -46.67 63.63 -21.98
C CYS A 582 -45.93 64.97 -21.80
N ASP A 583 -45.06 65.26 -22.77
CA ASP A 583 -44.65 66.54 -23.38
C ASP A 583 -44.67 67.85 -22.57
N VAL A 584 -43.48 68.46 -22.39
CA VAL A 584 -43.21 69.92 -22.50
C VAL A 584 -41.71 70.12 -22.90
N PRO A 585 -41.35 70.97 -23.88
CA PRO A 585 -39.95 71.32 -24.19
C PRO A 585 -39.44 72.54 -23.39
N GLU A 586 -38.10 72.70 -23.37
CA GLU A 586 -37.27 73.80 -22.82
C GLU A 586 -36.84 73.75 -21.33
N ALA A 587 -35.54 73.54 -21.11
CA ALA A 587 -34.58 74.58 -20.69
C ALA A 587 -33.22 73.94 -20.33
N GLN A 588 -32.13 74.41 -20.93
CA GLN A 588 -30.77 74.11 -20.46
C GLN A 588 -30.50 74.80 -19.11
N PRO A 589 -29.69 74.17 -18.24
CA PRO A 589 -28.75 74.96 -17.47
C PRO A 589 -27.34 74.33 -17.43
N ASN A 590 -26.41 75.08 -18.03
CA ASN A 590 -25.05 75.41 -17.58
C ASN A 590 -24.13 74.33 -16.98
N GLU A 591 -23.06 74.11 -17.74
CA GLU A 591 -21.72 73.68 -17.34
C GLU A 591 -21.19 74.45 -16.12
N ARG A 592 -21.26 73.88 -14.90
CA ARG A 592 -20.32 74.24 -13.82
C ARG A 592 -20.15 73.23 -12.67
N ASP A 593 -20.35 71.93 -12.90
CA ASP A 593 -20.14 70.89 -11.85
C ASP A 593 -19.33 69.65 -12.28
N GLU A 594 -18.74 69.63 -13.47
CA GLU A 594 -18.03 68.44 -13.98
C GLU A 594 -16.64 68.19 -13.35
N GLY A 595 -16.02 69.19 -12.71
CA GLY A 595 -14.67 69.07 -12.16
C GLY A 595 -14.58 68.33 -10.82
N LYS A 596 -15.61 68.40 -9.98
CA LYS A 596 -15.59 67.83 -8.62
C LYS A 596 -16.16 66.40 -8.59
N GLN A 597 -17.12 66.10 -9.46
CA GLN A 597 -17.71 64.78 -9.61
C GLN A 597 -16.70 63.74 -10.16
N ARG A 598 -15.87 64.15 -11.12
CA ARG A 598 -14.89 63.27 -11.80
C ARG A 598 -13.77 62.78 -10.88
N ASN A 599 -13.33 63.58 -9.91
CA ASN A 599 -12.32 63.19 -8.93
C ASN A 599 -12.86 62.27 -7.82
N TRP A 600 -14.12 62.44 -7.42
CA TRP A 600 -14.77 61.52 -6.47
C TRP A 600 -15.02 60.15 -7.10
N TRP A 601 -15.42 60.10 -8.38
CA TRP A 601 -15.52 58.86 -9.15
C TRP A 601 -14.16 58.17 -9.33
N ALA A 602 -13.07 58.90 -9.58
CA ALA A 602 -11.72 58.33 -9.65
C ALA A 602 -11.23 57.75 -8.32
N MET A 603 -11.57 58.38 -7.19
CA MET A 603 -11.23 57.90 -5.84
C MET A 603 -12.09 56.70 -5.39
N LEU A 604 -13.36 56.64 -5.81
CA LEU A 604 -14.24 55.49 -5.54
C LEU A 604 -13.83 54.28 -6.40
N TRP A 605 -13.41 54.53 -7.65
CA TRP A 605 -12.92 53.49 -8.55
C TRP A 605 -11.58 52.93 -8.09
N SER A 606 -10.66 53.76 -7.56
CA SER A 606 -9.37 53.27 -7.05
C SER A 606 -9.51 52.40 -5.81
N LYS A 607 -10.41 52.74 -4.88
CA LYS A 607 -10.64 51.96 -3.65
C LYS A 607 -11.30 50.61 -3.93
N ASP A 608 -12.30 50.56 -4.81
CA ASP A 608 -12.96 49.31 -5.18
C ASP A 608 -12.04 48.38 -5.99
N MET A 609 -11.19 48.93 -6.87
CA MET A 609 -10.19 48.16 -7.63
C MET A 609 -9.11 47.62 -6.70
N LEU A 610 -8.62 48.44 -5.75
CA LEU A 610 -7.63 48.01 -4.75
C LEU A 610 -8.17 46.87 -3.87
N LEU A 611 -9.43 46.96 -3.44
CA LEU A 611 -10.06 45.92 -2.62
C LEU A 611 -10.22 44.60 -3.40
N ARG A 612 -10.55 44.68 -4.70
CA ARG A 612 -10.62 43.51 -5.58
C ARG A 612 -9.25 42.90 -5.83
N LEU A 613 -8.23 43.73 -6.05
CA LEU A 613 -6.87 43.26 -6.23
C LEU A 613 -6.38 42.55 -4.96
N ALA A 614 -6.58 43.16 -3.78
CA ALA A 614 -6.25 42.55 -2.50
C ALA A 614 -6.98 41.21 -2.27
N ASN A 615 -8.29 41.14 -2.57
CA ASN A 615 -9.06 39.89 -2.48
C ASN A 615 -8.54 38.81 -3.44
N THR A 616 -8.19 39.21 -4.67
CA THR A 616 -7.66 38.28 -5.69
C THR A 616 -6.28 37.77 -5.29
N THR A 617 -5.39 38.65 -4.82
CA THR A 617 -4.07 38.28 -4.31
C THR A 617 -4.20 37.35 -3.10
N PHE A 618 -5.11 37.64 -2.18
CA PHE A 618 -5.39 36.78 -1.03
C PHE A 618 -5.80 35.36 -1.46
N ILE A 619 -6.78 35.25 -2.36
CA ILE A 619 -7.24 33.94 -2.87
C ILE A 619 -6.13 33.23 -3.65
N PHE A 620 -5.41 33.95 -4.52
CA PHE A 620 -4.31 33.37 -5.29
C PHE A 620 -3.21 32.80 -4.40
N VAL A 621 -2.78 33.54 -3.35
CA VAL A 621 -1.78 33.09 -2.39
C VAL A 621 -2.27 31.85 -1.63
N CYS A 622 -3.53 31.84 -1.17
CA CYS A 622 -4.08 30.69 -0.45
C CYS A 622 -4.14 29.43 -1.32
N VAL A 623 -4.49 29.58 -2.60
CA VAL A 623 -4.59 28.46 -3.54
C VAL A 623 -3.21 27.97 -3.98
N ILE A 624 -2.31 28.85 -4.41
CA ILE A 624 -1.00 28.45 -4.97
C ILE A 624 -0.15 27.70 -3.94
N LEU A 625 -0.34 27.99 -2.66
CA LEU A 625 0.36 27.33 -1.56
C LEU A 625 0.09 25.81 -1.56
N CYS A 626 -1.13 25.36 -1.83
CA CYS A 626 -1.46 23.93 -1.95
C CYS A 626 -0.84 23.25 -3.18
N TRP A 627 -0.50 24.01 -4.23
CA TRP A 627 0.12 23.47 -5.45
C TRP A 627 1.62 23.26 -5.28
N VAL A 628 2.28 24.11 -4.48
CA VAL A 628 3.75 24.11 -4.33
C VAL A 628 4.20 23.42 -3.05
N VAL A 629 3.41 23.50 -1.98
CA VAL A 629 3.75 22.92 -0.67
C VAL A 629 2.97 21.62 -0.45
N PRO A 630 3.61 20.56 0.09
CA PRO A 630 2.92 19.29 0.35
C PRO A 630 1.68 19.48 1.23
N CYS A 631 0.54 18.97 0.78
CA CYS A 631 -0.76 19.13 1.44
C CYS A 631 -1.28 17.84 2.08
N VAL A 632 -0.82 16.68 1.60
CA VAL A 632 -1.18 15.36 2.15
C VAL A 632 0.09 14.56 2.39
N ARG A 633 0.17 13.85 3.52
CA ARG A 633 1.24 12.89 3.79
C ARG A 633 0.65 11.50 3.99
N TYR A 634 1.09 10.55 3.18
CA TYR A 634 0.75 9.14 3.30
C TYR A 634 1.82 8.43 4.14
N THR A 635 1.36 7.70 5.15
CA THR A 635 2.21 6.93 6.07
C THR A 635 1.83 5.45 5.92
N VAL A 636 2.80 4.61 5.55
CA VAL A 636 2.61 3.15 5.55
C VAL A 636 2.95 2.62 6.94
N LYS A 637 2.12 1.73 7.47
CA LYS A 637 2.26 1.07 8.77
C LYS A 637 2.33 -0.45 8.57
N GLY A 638 2.76 -1.18 9.59
CA GLY A 638 2.95 -2.63 9.52
C GLY A 638 4.24 -3.01 8.81
N MET A 639 4.43 -4.28 8.46
CA MET A 639 5.62 -4.76 7.74
C MET A 639 5.91 -4.00 6.45
N ALA A 640 4.88 -3.50 5.76
CA ALA A 640 5.06 -2.70 4.57
C ALA A 640 5.86 -1.40 4.80
N SER A 641 5.91 -0.90 6.04
CA SER A 641 6.78 0.23 6.40
C SER A 641 8.26 -0.16 6.43
N VAL A 642 8.60 -1.44 6.46
CA VAL A 642 9.99 -1.91 6.32
C VAL A 642 10.45 -1.80 4.87
N ILE A 643 9.55 -2.06 3.92
CA ILE A 643 9.80 -1.95 2.48
C ILE A 643 9.72 -0.49 2.02
N MET A 644 8.81 0.29 2.59
CA MET A 644 8.66 1.73 2.37
C MET A 644 8.74 2.50 3.70
N PRO A 645 9.95 2.79 4.19
CA PRO A 645 10.13 3.50 5.47
C PRO A 645 9.86 5.00 5.38
N GLU A 646 9.87 5.59 4.19
CA GLU A 646 9.70 7.03 4.02
C GLU A 646 8.23 7.42 3.80
N ASP A 647 7.76 8.35 4.63
CA ASP A 647 6.45 8.98 4.47
C ASP A 647 6.38 9.76 3.16
N ARG A 648 5.41 9.44 2.31
CA ARG A 648 5.23 10.11 1.02
C ARG A 648 4.39 11.37 1.21
N SER A 649 5.05 12.52 1.26
CA SER A 649 4.38 13.82 1.24
C SER A 649 4.12 14.27 -0.20
N MET A 650 2.85 14.54 -0.52
CA MET A 650 2.44 14.94 -1.87
C MET A 650 1.88 16.35 -1.90
N THR A 651 2.22 17.07 -2.96
CA THR A 651 1.61 18.34 -3.37
C THR A 651 0.34 18.09 -4.18
N LEU A 652 -0.53 19.11 -4.31
CA LEU A 652 -1.70 19.01 -5.20
C LEU A 652 -1.28 18.81 -6.67
N TRP A 653 -0.10 19.31 -7.05
CA TRP A 653 0.48 19.10 -8.37
C TRP A 653 0.77 17.62 -8.62
N GLU A 654 1.52 16.95 -7.74
CA GLU A 654 1.86 15.53 -7.88
C GLU A 654 0.61 14.64 -7.91
N ILE A 655 -0.37 14.93 -7.04
CA ILE A 655 -1.64 14.21 -7.02
C ILE A 655 -2.38 14.38 -8.37
N SER A 656 -2.37 15.59 -8.94
CA SER A 656 -3.09 15.90 -10.17
C SER A 656 -2.39 15.39 -11.44
N VAL A 657 -1.06 15.30 -11.44
CA VAL A 657 -0.24 14.86 -12.60
C VAL A 657 -0.43 13.38 -12.92
N THR A 658 -0.96 12.58 -11.99
CA THR A 658 -1.33 11.18 -12.24
C THR A 658 -2.24 11.00 -13.46
N ASN A 659 -3.01 12.03 -13.84
CA ASN A 659 -3.85 12.01 -15.03
C ASN A 659 -3.99 13.39 -15.69
N ILE A 660 -3.67 13.50 -16.99
CA ILE A 660 -3.70 14.78 -17.73
C ILE A 660 -5.10 15.41 -17.74
N PHE A 661 -6.16 14.62 -17.97
CA PHE A 661 -7.52 15.15 -18.04
C PHE A 661 -7.97 15.70 -16.68
N PHE A 662 -7.63 14.97 -15.61
CA PHE A 662 -7.89 15.43 -14.25
C PHE A 662 -7.07 16.68 -13.90
N LEU A 663 -5.79 16.73 -14.27
CA LEU A 663 -4.94 17.91 -14.07
C LEU A 663 -5.59 19.17 -14.65
N ILE A 664 -6.11 19.09 -15.88
CA ILE A 664 -6.80 20.20 -16.53
C ILE A 664 -8.03 20.62 -15.72
N VAL A 665 -8.85 19.66 -15.28
CA VAL A 665 -10.04 19.94 -14.47
C VAL A 665 -9.66 20.57 -13.13
N CYS A 666 -8.65 20.07 -12.42
CA CYS A 666 -8.21 20.62 -11.14
C CYS A 666 -7.58 22.01 -11.26
N ILE A 667 -6.73 22.24 -12.27
CA ILE A 667 -6.21 23.58 -12.56
C ILE A 667 -7.40 24.53 -12.80
N PHE A 668 -8.40 24.09 -13.56
CA PHE A 668 -9.56 24.94 -13.80
C PHE A 668 -10.40 25.20 -12.54
N THR A 669 -10.78 24.17 -11.79
CA THR A 669 -11.75 24.27 -10.69
C THR A 669 -11.16 24.76 -9.36
N ILE A 670 -9.87 24.54 -9.13
CA ILE A 670 -9.19 24.90 -7.87
C ILE A 670 -8.29 26.13 -8.05
N LEU A 671 -7.67 26.32 -9.22
CA LEU A 671 -6.78 27.48 -9.46
C LEU A 671 -7.49 28.60 -10.23
N ILE A 672 -7.93 28.35 -11.45
CA ILE A 672 -8.39 29.40 -12.36
C ILE A 672 -9.76 29.96 -11.93
N ALA A 673 -10.77 29.12 -11.73
CA ALA A 673 -12.13 29.56 -11.42
C ALA A 673 -12.21 30.34 -10.10
N PRO A 674 -11.57 29.91 -8.99
CA PRO A 674 -11.53 30.68 -7.74
C PRO A 674 -10.90 32.06 -7.88
N VAL A 675 -9.77 32.16 -8.59
CA VAL A 675 -9.03 33.42 -8.78
C VAL A 675 -9.80 34.36 -9.72
N LEU A 676 -10.33 33.84 -10.84
CA LEU A 676 -11.14 34.63 -11.76
C LEU A 676 -12.45 35.10 -11.11
N TYR A 677 -13.07 34.26 -10.27
CA TYR A 677 -14.26 34.65 -9.52
C TYR A 677 -13.95 35.83 -8.59
N ALA A 678 -12.82 35.81 -7.88
CA ALA A 678 -12.36 36.89 -7.02
C ALA A 678 -12.11 38.20 -7.78
N LEU A 679 -11.43 38.11 -8.93
CA LEU A 679 -11.05 39.24 -9.76
C LEU A 679 -12.28 39.92 -10.40
N MET A 680 -13.18 39.10 -10.92
CA MET A 680 -14.34 39.54 -11.70
C MET A 680 -15.60 39.71 -10.83
N TYR A 681 -15.50 39.54 -9.52
CA TYR A 681 -16.61 39.76 -8.60
C TYR A 681 -17.11 41.22 -8.68
N PRO A 682 -18.43 41.47 -8.78
CA PRO A 682 -19.56 40.53 -8.80
C PRO A 682 -20.08 40.15 -10.21
N ARG A 683 -19.41 40.58 -11.29
CA ARG A 683 -19.93 40.46 -12.67
C ARG A 683 -20.00 39.01 -13.16
N TRP A 684 -19.08 38.15 -12.74
CA TRP A 684 -18.94 36.76 -13.23
C TRP A 684 -19.30 35.73 -12.16
N TYR A 685 -20.52 35.83 -11.62
CA TYR A 685 -21.02 34.89 -10.60
C TYR A 685 -21.12 33.43 -11.08
N VAL A 686 -21.11 33.20 -12.39
CA VAL A 686 -21.09 31.87 -13.03
C VAL A 686 -19.89 31.04 -12.56
N LEU A 687 -18.73 31.68 -12.33
CA LEU A 687 -17.53 30.97 -11.89
C LEU A 687 -17.64 30.40 -10.47
N ALA A 688 -18.60 30.87 -9.68
CA ALA A 688 -18.79 30.41 -8.31
C ALA A 688 -19.31 28.96 -8.25
N SER A 689 -19.97 28.45 -9.30
CA SER A 689 -20.35 27.03 -9.42
C SER A 689 -19.20 26.15 -9.93
N TRP A 690 -18.11 26.75 -10.44
CA TRP A 690 -16.91 26.04 -10.89
C TRP A 690 -15.79 26.01 -9.85
N SER A 691 -15.82 26.89 -8.83
CA SER A 691 -14.87 26.87 -7.72
C SER A 691 -15.15 25.66 -6.82
N ALA A 692 -14.36 24.59 -6.96
CA ALA A 692 -14.56 23.31 -6.27
C ALA A 692 -13.51 23.02 -5.17
N ALA A 693 -12.82 24.05 -4.69
CA ALA A 693 -11.83 23.92 -3.61
C ALA A 693 -12.43 23.35 -2.31
N ASP A 694 -13.68 23.66 -2.02
CA ASP A 694 -14.44 23.10 -0.90
C ASP A 694 -14.80 21.62 -1.10
N ALA A 695 -15.15 21.21 -2.32
CA ALA A 695 -15.39 19.80 -2.64
C ALA A 695 -14.09 18.98 -2.46
N LEU A 696 -12.94 19.52 -2.88
CA LEU A 696 -11.63 18.90 -2.62
C LEU A 696 -11.36 18.80 -1.12
N LEU A 697 -11.55 19.88 -0.36
CA LEU A 697 -11.30 19.88 1.10
C LEU A 697 -12.18 18.84 1.82
N LEU A 698 -13.45 18.75 1.45
CA LEU A 698 -14.35 17.72 1.99
C LEU A 698 -13.87 16.31 1.61
N ALA A 699 -13.42 16.11 0.37
CA ALA A 699 -12.85 14.83 -0.06
C ALA A 699 -11.56 14.50 0.70
N CYS A 700 -10.69 15.48 0.98
CA CYS A 700 -9.49 15.31 1.79
C CYS A 700 -9.84 14.91 3.23
N VAL A 701 -10.76 15.63 3.89
CA VAL A 701 -11.16 15.30 5.27
C VAL A 701 -11.82 13.92 5.34
N ALA A 702 -12.73 13.62 4.40
CA ALA A 702 -13.44 12.36 4.39
C ALA A 702 -12.52 11.18 4.04
N GLY A 703 -11.70 11.32 3.00
CA GLY A 703 -10.75 10.28 2.57
C GLY A 703 -9.74 9.92 3.66
N LEU A 704 -9.21 10.90 4.39
CA LEU A 704 -8.20 10.63 5.41
C LEU A 704 -8.71 9.96 6.67
N TYR A 705 -9.91 10.33 7.12
CA TYR A 705 -10.51 9.69 8.30
C TYR A 705 -10.78 8.18 8.06
N GLN A 706 -10.75 7.74 6.80
CA GLN A 706 -11.36 6.49 6.39
C GLN A 706 -10.51 5.60 5.49
N ILE A 707 -9.40 6.09 4.93
CA ILE A 707 -8.40 5.25 4.22
C ILE A 707 -7.95 4.11 5.12
N GLU A 708 -7.66 4.38 6.41
CA GLU A 708 -7.23 3.34 7.34
C GLU A 708 -8.32 2.26 7.57
N GLN A 709 -9.58 2.67 7.71
CA GLN A 709 -10.70 1.74 7.89
C GLN A 709 -11.00 0.95 6.61
N PHE A 710 -10.91 1.61 5.46
CA PHE A 710 -11.11 0.99 4.17
C PHE A 710 -10.03 -0.05 3.87
N VAL A 711 -8.76 0.30 4.06
CA VAL A 711 -7.63 -0.64 3.88
C VAL A 711 -7.76 -1.83 4.83
N ARG A 712 -8.16 -1.62 6.09
CA ARG A 712 -8.45 -2.72 7.02
C ARG A 712 -9.59 -3.62 6.55
N TYR A 713 -10.66 -3.06 6.00
CA TYR A 713 -11.75 -3.87 5.46
C TYR A 713 -11.31 -4.67 4.22
N MET A 714 -10.53 -4.06 3.33
CA MET A 714 -10.09 -4.71 2.08
C MET A 714 -9.08 -5.83 2.34
N LEU A 715 -8.17 -5.66 3.31
CA LEU A 715 -7.15 -6.64 3.63
C LEU A 715 -7.58 -7.63 4.73
N GLY A 716 -8.61 -7.31 5.50
CA GLY A 716 -9.06 -8.09 6.65
C GLY A 716 -8.27 -7.81 7.93
N ASP A 717 -8.87 -8.06 9.08
CA ASP A 717 -8.31 -7.70 10.40
C ASP A 717 -6.96 -8.37 10.69
N LYS A 718 -6.70 -9.54 10.11
CA LYS A 718 -5.43 -10.27 10.26
C LYS A 718 -4.26 -9.65 9.50
N MET A 719 -4.53 -8.83 8.47
CA MET A 719 -3.49 -8.23 7.62
C MET A 719 -3.05 -6.84 8.11
N ARG A 720 -3.61 -6.34 9.22
CA ARG A 720 -3.27 -5.03 9.80
C ARG A 720 -1.78 -4.92 10.16
N ASP A 721 -1.18 -6.02 10.61
CA ASP A 721 0.23 -6.06 10.99
C ASP A 721 1.16 -6.16 9.76
N ILE A 722 0.60 -6.59 8.61
CA ILE A 722 1.32 -6.72 7.33
C ILE A 722 1.30 -5.39 6.55
N TYR A 723 0.12 -4.79 6.38
CA TYR A 723 -0.03 -3.52 5.67
C TYR A 723 -1.14 -2.67 6.29
N GLY A 724 -0.76 -1.49 6.76
CA GLY A 724 -1.67 -0.40 7.08
C GLY A 724 -1.32 0.83 6.27
N ALA A 725 -2.32 1.57 5.79
CA ALA A 725 -2.09 2.90 5.24
C ALA A 725 -2.83 3.91 6.11
N GLY A 726 -2.12 4.97 6.49
CA GLY A 726 -2.67 6.16 7.12
C GLY A 726 -2.35 7.37 6.25
N ALA A 727 -3.10 8.44 6.42
CA ALA A 727 -2.73 9.69 5.79
C ALA A 727 -3.12 10.89 6.67
N THR A 728 -2.38 11.97 6.54
CA THR A 728 -2.48 13.16 7.39
C THR A 728 -2.59 14.44 6.55
N LEU A 729 -3.47 15.36 6.95
CA LEU A 729 -3.59 16.69 6.34
C LEU A 729 -2.44 17.55 6.83
N LEU A 730 -1.79 18.26 5.90
CA LEU A 730 -0.80 19.27 6.22
C LEU A 730 -1.45 20.67 6.23
N TRP A 731 -0.75 21.61 6.85
CA TRP A 731 -1.23 22.98 7.06
C TRP A 731 -1.63 23.76 5.78
N PRO A 732 -1.11 23.52 4.56
CA PRO A 732 -1.52 24.27 3.36
C PRO A 732 -3.02 24.24 3.05
N LEU A 733 -3.72 23.21 3.52
CA LEU A 733 -5.17 23.09 3.35
C LEU A 733 -5.96 24.09 4.20
N ILE A 734 -5.36 24.63 5.27
CA ILE A 734 -6.00 25.63 6.14
C ILE A 734 -6.21 26.96 5.37
N PRO A 735 -5.19 27.56 4.73
CA PRO A 735 -5.38 28.69 3.81
C PRO A 735 -6.42 28.41 2.71
N LEU A 736 -6.41 27.22 2.12
CA LEU A 736 -7.38 26.84 1.10
C LEU A 736 -8.80 26.84 1.67
N LEU A 737 -9.01 26.30 2.87
CA LEU A 737 -10.29 26.31 3.58
C LEU A 737 -10.78 27.73 3.87
N ILE A 738 -9.88 28.60 4.37
CA ILE A 738 -10.21 30.01 4.61
C ILE A 738 -10.65 30.68 3.31
N SER A 739 -9.94 30.44 2.20
CA SER A 739 -10.30 30.99 0.90
C SER A 739 -11.65 30.47 0.39
N ALA A 740 -11.96 29.18 0.59
CA ALA A 740 -13.21 28.57 0.18
C ALA A 740 -14.40 29.12 1.00
N VAL A 741 -14.25 29.23 2.32
CA VAL A 741 -15.26 29.85 3.20
C VAL A 741 -15.49 31.31 2.80
N TRP A 742 -14.42 32.05 2.51
CA TRP A 742 -14.53 33.43 2.04
C TRP A 742 -15.31 33.54 0.72
N GLN A 743 -15.09 32.64 -0.23
CA GLN A 743 -15.86 32.58 -1.47
C GLN A 743 -17.34 32.24 -1.24
N TRP A 744 -17.65 31.36 -0.28
CA TRP A 744 -19.03 31.10 0.14
C TRP A 744 -19.71 32.35 0.70
N VAL A 745 -19.00 33.14 1.52
CA VAL A 745 -19.52 34.41 2.05
C VAL A 745 -19.83 35.40 0.91
N LEU A 746 -18.92 35.53 -0.07
CA LEU A 746 -19.14 36.38 -1.25
C LEU A 746 -20.35 35.91 -2.09
N ALA A 747 -20.47 34.59 -2.30
CA ALA A 747 -21.58 34.00 -3.04
C ALA A 747 -22.92 34.16 -2.32
N ALA A 748 -22.94 33.97 -1.00
CA ALA A 748 -24.12 34.15 -0.16
C ALA A 748 -24.57 35.62 -0.13
N GLU A 749 -23.63 36.55 -0.01
CA GLU A 749 -23.91 37.99 -0.04
C GLU A 749 -24.54 38.41 -1.38
N HIS A 750 -24.04 37.91 -2.51
CA HIS A 750 -24.62 38.20 -3.82
C HIS A 750 -26.04 37.58 -3.99
N THR A 751 -26.23 36.34 -3.53
CA THR A 751 -27.46 35.58 -3.76
C THR A 751 -28.61 36.02 -2.84
N PHE A 752 -28.32 36.22 -1.55
CA PHE A 752 -29.32 36.53 -0.53
C PHE A 752 -29.34 38.02 -0.12
N LYS A 753 -28.37 38.83 -0.59
CA LYS A 753 -28.19 40.23 -0.16
C LYS A 753 -28.19 40.32 1.37
N LEU A 754 -27.43 39.44 2.02
CA LEU A 754 -27.44 39.23 3.46
C LEU A 754 -27.21 40.55 4.21
N ARG A 755 -26.25 41.35 3.76
CA ARG A 755 -25.93 42.66 4.35
C ARG A 755 -27.07 43.66 4.23
N ARG A 756 -27.92 43.56 3.19
CA ARG A 756 -29.13 44.39 3.05
C ARG A 756 -30.18 43.97 4.05
N HIS A 757 -30.42 42.67 4.21
CA HIS A 757 -31.36 42.14 5.21
C HIS A 757 -30.92 42.45 6.64
N VAL A 758 -29.63 42.25 6.96
CA VAL A 758 -29.07 42.59 8.27
C VAL A 758 -29.15 44.09 8.54
N ARG A 759 -28.86 44.97 7.57
CA ARG A 759 -29.04 46.41 7.72
C ARG A 759 -30.51 46.80 7.90
N GLN A 760 -31.43 46.18 7.16
CA GLN A 760 -32.86 46.43 7.31
C GLN A 760 -33.36 45.97 8.67
N TRP A 761 -32.90 44.83 9.16
CA TRP A 761 -33.23 44.31 10.49
C TRP A 761 -32.65 45.19 11.61
N LEU A 762 -31.38 45.62 11.50
CA LEU A 762 -30.77 46.56 12.43
C LEU A 762 -31.44 47.94 12.42
N ALA A 763 -31.86 48.42 11.25
CA ALA A 763 -32.63 49.65 11.12
C ALA A 763 -34.02 49.53 11.76
N ALA A 764 -34.71 48.40 11.56
CA ALA A 764 -35.99 48.09 12.21
C ALA A 764 -35.84 47.98 13.75
N ARG A 765 -34.73 47.42 14.23
CA ARG A 765 -34.41 47.34 15.66
C ARG A 765 -34.11 48.71 16.28
N LYS A 766 -33.40 49.59 15.55
CA LYS A 766 -33.20 50.99 15.98
C LYS A 766 -34.51 51.79 15.99
N ALA A 767 -35.37 51.60 14.99
CA ALA A 767 -36.66 52.29 14.92
C ALA A 767 -37.63 51.87 16.05
N SER A 768 -37.59 50.61 16.48
CA SER A 768 -38.39 50.11 17.61
C SER A 768 -37.86 50.54 18.98
N GLN A 769 -36.56 50.81 19.12
CA GLN A 769 -35.99 51.39 20.34
C GLN A 769 -36.24 52.90 20.47
N SER A 770 -36.47 53.62 19.36
CA SER A 770 -36.78 55.05 19.38
C SER A 770 -38.26 55.37 19.65
N SER A 771 -39.12 54.36 19.83
CA SER A 771 -40.57 54.51 20.00
C SER A 771 -41.10 54.21 21.41
N GLU A 772 -40.25 54.04 22.41
CA GLU A 772 -40.68 54.08 23.82
C GLU A 772 -40.76 55.55 24.29
N PRO A 773 -41.96 56.10 24.56
CA PRO A 773 -42.08 57.41 25.18
C PRO A 773 -41.71 57.30 26.67
N LEU A 774 -40.96 58.30 27.13
CA LEU A 774 -40.60 58.54 28.53
C LEU A 774 -41.83 58.96 29.34
#